data_AF-A0A9E3DHR1-F1
#
_entry.id   AF-A0A9E3DHR1-F1
#
_cell.length_a   1.000
_cell.length_b   1.000
_cell.length_c   1.000
_cell.angle_alpha   90.00
_cell.angle_beta   90.00
_cell.angle_gamma   90.00
#
_symmetry.space_group_name_H-M   'P 1'
#
loop_
_entity.id
_entity.type
_entity.pdbx_description
1 polymer ?
#
loop_
_entity_poly.entity_id
_entity_poly.type
_entity_poly.pdbx_seq_one_letter_code
_entity_poly.pdbx_strand_id
1 'polypeptide(L)'
;QALIDDAKARIKGSDYAGAIDVLKTARADFPESTELRDLETFATEELAHQRQQEAVTRIISETDALAKENRFEDALQLVRNAVTEYPSSPQLRERLQSLGLAKADHERRTALRDVEENVRGCCEKGSYQQAMQSLDDFTRAYGGAPELDALRKTVEKGVQEQRAQAAMKKLIVNAQTLLDDGKPESATRLLQTATIKFPQDPELVRLLVLAEQQLQEKKIAEEISRAVSEAESLARARQFARALELLDTTLQRYPDAERLKRCREATVAIEARHVRDQRGQQALQKAQDLRRAGKHDDALAEIDSALLGGSEYLELRSFRDEVDRERTQIAASARQKAELLSRVLELKRSGKIAAALELLRAGWDTVSADQQFVTLRKELETELTAARQEEEFRRFLERANALMDAGQAEEAVALLEGAKEYAGKDSVVELLKRAREQITSRERGRAIAESESRIRRLVQSGEMNAALWAADQALEKFPGVQPLAELRRSIAMSAQRSKAIQEVSADTEALLQKGQPAEALARVTPVQAKYADDAQLASLRRKAELHSYAAQADAMLASGQPETALQIAEQHLVREKGFEGLVARLRSEVELRRKEVVIGQARARLAALQQTLVSTSRRKLPAIASEARMIAALHGDVADLQEAAARIGQSVEAALAATQPKPVNWRKWIRASAIAVPVLVIGTLAAWLLRSNRSEPAASPVKPIAPQSYVLQVRTDPEGAAVRVRGQDPICRAATCSFDLPAGDYTVHAERAGYQAADRTVRLGPGLQTGLITISLEPVAPTAPDTSVQTGLVLVRTAPGARVLVDNEPKGLTNARGELSATIEIGKHEVRVEKAGYRASQPKFVDLTAGITRRLQFDLVQEPGKVEIRGAPAGVRVSLGDGSAVVTTGSTVSIPSAPGDQKLRVTDANGTKETAVHVEPGGTSTVDWNSVAPPKPVVVAPPPKQVPVAPPPPVPTGPTPARLEAQAWERAKASGEPSTIEKFLKEHPNASAAGEARALLEQLIWAKTNPANVQ
;
A
#
# COMPACT_ATOMS: atom_id res chain seq x y z
N GLN A 1 -166.50 -102.19 31.92
CA GLN A 1 -165.68 -102.59 33.07
C GLN A 1 -164.42 -103.34 32.65
N ALA A 2 -164.42 -104.68 32.48
CA ALA A 2 -163.19 -105.47 32.32
C ALA A 2 -162.07 -104.89 31.42
N LEU A 3 -162.38 -104.33 30.24
CA LEU A 3 -161.40 -103.68 29.36
C LEU A 3 -160.80 -102.38 29.94
N ILE A 4 -161.58 -101.59 30.69
CA ILE A 4 -161.11 -100.42 31.45
C ILE A 4 -160.17 -100.87 32.57
N ASP A 5 -160.46 -102.01 33.20
CA ASP A 5 -159.67 -102.53 34.31
C ASP A 5 -158.32 -103.09 33.81
N ASP A 6 -158.27 -103.78 32.65
CA ASP A 6 -157.01 -104.18 31.99
C ASP A 6 -156.20 -102.97 31.51
N ALA A 7 -156.85 -101.99 30.89
CA ALA A 7 -156.19 -100.74 30.48
C ALA A 7 -155.57 -100.00 31.66
N LYS A 8 -156.28 -99.87 32.79
CA LYS A 8 -155.75 -99.28 34.02
C LYS A 8 -154.61 -100.11 34.63
N ALA A 9 -154.66 -101.44 34.52
CA ALA A 9 -153.57 -102.32 34.95
C ALA A 9 -152.30 -102.10 34.11
N ARG A 10 -152.45 -101.97 32.78
CA ARG A 10 -151.34 -101.68 31.85
C ARG A 10 -150.74 -100.30 32.05
N ILE A 11 -151.56 -99.25 32.19
CA ILE A 11 -151.12 -97.90 32.56
C ILE A 11 -150.30 -97.94 33.87
N LYS A 12 -150.78 -98.68 34.87
CA LYS A 12 -150.11 -98.83 36.17
C LYS A 12 -148.81 -99.66 36.09
N GLY A 13 -148.68 -100.52 35.08
CA GLY A 13 -147.45 -101.23 34.72
C GLY A 13 -146.56 -100.50 33.71
N SER A 14 -146.89 -99.24 33.34
CA SER A 14 -146.25 -98.45 32.30
C SER A 14 -146.24 -99.07 30.88
N ASP A 15 -147.10 -100.07 30.62
CA ASP A 15 -147.45 -100.53 29.27
C ASP A 15 -148.46 -99.55 28.65
N TYR A 16 -148.06 -98.28 28.47
CA TYR A 16 -148.93 -97.26 27.90
C TYR A 16 -149.33 -97.62 26.46
N ALA A 17 -148.45 -98.27 25.68
CA ALA A 17 -148.75 -98.69 24.32
C ALA A 17 -149.85 -99.77 24.27
N GLY A 18 -149.71 -100.86 25.04
CA GLY A 18 -150.76 -101.88 25.13
C GLY A 18 -152.04 -101.36 25.79
N ALA A 19 -151.93 -100.43 26.75
CA ALA A 19 -153.09 -99.75 27.31
C ALA A 19 -153.87 -98.98 26.23
N ILE A 20 -153.18 -98.17 25.42
CA ILE A 20 -153.78 -97.41 24.32
C ILE A 20 -154.51 -98.35 23.36
N ASP A 21 -153.92 -99.50 22.99
CA ASP A 21 -154.56 -100.40 22.02
C ASP A 21 -155.76 -101.16 22.61
N VAL A 22 -155.74 -101.50 23.91
CA VAL A 22 -156.93 -102.00 24.64
C VAL A 22 -158.02 -100.92 24.73
N LEU A 23 -157.64 -99.66 25.01
CA LEU A 23 -158.57 -98.52 25.11
C LEU A 23 -159.20 -98.17 23.76
N LYS A 24 -158.43 -98.14 22.67
CA LYS A 24 -158.95 -97.98 21.30
C LYS A 24 -159.94 -99.08 20.94
N THR A 25 -159.60 -100.33 21.27
CA THR A 25 -160.48 -101.49 21.02
C THR A 25 -161.80 -101.33 21.79
N ALA A 26 -161.71 -101.02 23.09
CA ALA A 26 -162.89 -100.76 23.91
C ALA A 26 -163.70 -99.54 23.44
N ARG A 27 -163.06 -98.49 22.91
CA ARG A 27 -163.73 -97.27 22.40
C ARG A 27 -164.36 -97.49 21.02
N ALA A 28 -163.93 -98.50 20.26
CA ALA A 28 -164.62 -98.91 19.04
C ALA A 28 -165.98 -99.57 19.35
N ASP A 29 -166.03 -100.41 20.39
CA ASP A 29 -167.26 -101.04 20.87
C ASP A 29 -168.16 -100.06 21.68
N PHE A 30 -167.55 -99.11 22.42
CA PHE A 30 -168.22 -98.20 23.35
C PHE A 30 -167.81 -96.72 23.13
N PRO A 31 -168.14 -96.10 21.98
CA PRO A 31 -167.66 -94.76 21.61
C PRO A 31 -168.18 -93.62 22.50
N GLU A 32 -169.33 -93.78 23.15
CA GLU A 32 -169.93 -92.79 24.06
C GLU A 32 -169.24 -92.70 25.44
N SER A 33 -168.23 -93.53 25.71
CA SER A 33 -167.53 -93.55 27.00
C SER A 33 -166.45 -92.45 27.08
N THR A 34 -166.71 -91.42 27.88
CA THR A 34 -165.70 -90.39 28.20
C THR A 34 -164.50 -90.99 28.94
N GLU A 35 -164.72 -91.90 29.89
CA GLU A 35 -163.65 -92.53 30.68
C GLU A 35 -162.63 -93.26 29.78
N LEU A 36 -163.08 -93.95 28.72
CA LEU A 36 -162.17 -94.57 27.74
C LEU A 36 -161.35 -93.54 26.95
N ARG A 37 -161.96 -92.42 26.57
CA ARG A 37 -161.27 -91.34 25.86
C ARG A 37 -160.25 -90.63 26.75
N ASP A 38 -160.59 -90.37 28.01
CA ASP A 38 -159.71 -89.67 28.94
C ASP A 38 -158.51 -90.56 29.33
N LEU A 39 -158.74 -91.87 29.54
CA LEU A 39 -157.68 -92.86 29.73
C LEU A 39 -156.77 -93.01 28.50
N GLU A 40 -157.34 -93.00 27.28
CA GLU A 40 -156.51 -93.10 26.05
C GLU A 40 -155.68 -91.84 25.87
N THR A 41 -156.25 -90.67 26.13
CA THR A 41 -155.55 -89.38 26.06
C THR A 41 -154.38 -89.37 27.06
N PHE A 42 -154.64 -89.69 28.33
CA PHE A 42 -153.61 -89.82 29.36
C PHE A 42 -152.50 -90.80 28.97
N ALA A 43 -152.87 -91.99 28.47
CA ALA A 43 -151.88 -92.99 28.05
C ALA A 43 -151.08 -92.54 26.82
N THR A 44 -151.68 -91.80 25.87
CA THR A 44 -150.92 -91.21 24.74
C THR A 44 -149.98 -90.09 25.17
N GLU A 45 -150.37 -89.27 26.15
CA GLU A 45 -149.55 -88.19 26.68
C GLU A 45 -148.35 -88.75 27.47
N GLU A 46 -148.58 -89.74 28.34
CA GLU A 46 -147.49 -90.42 29.06
C GLU A 46 -146.58 -91.23 28.12
N LEU A 47 -147.10 -91.88 27.08
CA LEU A 47 -146.26 -92.55 26.07
C LEU A 47 -145.42 -91.55 25.26
N ALA A 48 -145.96 -90.38 24.94
CA ALA A 48 -145.21 -89.31 24.28
C ALA A 48 -144.11 -88.75 25.20
N HIS A 49 -144.42 -88.56 26.47
CA HIS A 49 -143.48 -88.13 27.51
C HIS A 49 -142.36 -89.17 27.75
N GLN A 50 -142.69 -90.46 27.83
CA GLN A 50 -141.70 -91.55 27.91
C GLN A 50 -140.77 -91.54 26.69
N ARG A 51 -141.32 -91.50 25.47
CA ARG A 51 -140.52 -91.45 24.23
C ARG A 51 -139.61 -90.21 24.17
N GLN A 52 -140.08 -89.07 24.68
CA GLN A 52 -139.26 -87.86 24.82
C GLN A 52 -138.11 -88.07 25.81
N GLN A 53 -138.35 -88.70 26.97
CA GLN A 53 -137.28 -89.03 27.93
C GLN A 53 -136.26 -90.01 27.35
N GLU A 54 -136.70 -91.04 26.62
CA GLU A 54 -135.83 -92.00 25.94
C GLU A 54 -134.96 -91.32 24.87
N ALA A 55 -135.55 -90.45 24.03
CA ALA A 55 -134.83 -89.69 23.01
C ALA A 55 -133.80 -88.73 23.63
N VAL A 56 -134.20 -87.97 24.66
CA VAL A 56 -133.30 -87.07 25.41
C VAL A 56 -132.14 -87.86 26.04
N THR A 57 -132.41 -89.01 26.66
CA THR A 57 -131.40 -89.87 27.29
C THR A 57 -130.39 -90.38 26.26
N ARG A 58 -130.87 -90.86 25.10
CA ARG A 58 -130.00 -91.30 24.00
C ARG A 58 -129.09 -90.16 23.52
N ILE A 59 -129.66 -88.98 23.24
CA ILE A 59 -128.92 -87.81 22.74
C ILE A 59 -127.83 -87.39 23.74
N ILE A 60 -128.13 -87.38 25.04
CA ILE A 60 -127.13 -87.09 26.09
C ILE A 60 -126.01 -88.13 26.06
N SER A 61 -126.32 -89.43 25.93
CA SER A 61 -125.30 -90.48 25.87
C SER A 61 -124.39 -90.39 24.62
N GLU A 62 -124.94 -89.98 23.48
CA GLU A 62 -124.21 -89.80 22.21
C GLU A 62 -123.33 -88.53 22.27
N THR A 63 -123.85 -87.46 22.88
CA THR A 63 -123.08 -86.25 23.24
C THR A 63 -121.90 -86.58 24.16
N ASP A 64 -122.12 -87.43 25.17
CA ASP A 64 -121.10 -87.84 26.14
C ASP A 64 -119.97 -88.65 25.52
N ALA A 65 -120.23 -89.39 24.44
CA ALA A 65 -119.21 -90.06 23.65
C ALA A 65 -118.34 -89.03 22.89
N LEU A 66 -118.97 -88.13 22.13
CA LEU A 66 -118.27 -87.07 21.39
C LEU A 66 -117.44 -86.14 22.31
N ALA A 67 -117.97 -85.83 23.51
CA ALA A 67 -117.24 -85.06 24.52
C ALA A 67 -115.99 -85.79 25.05
N LYS A 68 -116.05 -87.12 25.22
CA LYS A 68 -114.88 -87.95 25.62
C LYS A 68 -113.83 -88.06 24.50
N GLU A 69 -114.27 -88.01 23.24
CA GLU A 69 -113.38 -87.90 22.07
C GLU A 69 -112.76 -86.49 21.91
N ASN A 70 -113.09 -85.52 22.79
CA ASN A 70 -112.77 -84.08 22.68
C ASN A 70 -113.38 -83.40 21.44
N ARG A 71 -114.37 -84.02 20.80
CA ARG A 71 -115.09 -83.48 19.62
C ARG A 71 -116.21 -82.53 20.07
N PHE A 72 -115.81 -81.49 20.78
CA PHE A 72 -116.72 -80.61 21.49
C PHE A 72 -117.67 -79.82 20.57
N GLU A 73 -117.27 -79.42 19.36
CA GLU A 73 -118.22 -78.77 18.43
C GLU A 73 -119.26 -79.74 17.88
N ASP A 74 -118.88 -80.96 17.47
CA ASP A 74 -119.82 -82.00 17.04
C ASP A 74 -120.86 -82.28 18.15
N ALA A 75 -120.39 -82.40 19.39
CA ALA A 75 -121.21 -82.64 20.57
C ALA A 75 -122.10 -81.43 20.90
N LEU A 76 -121.58 -80.20 20.84
CA LEU A 76 -122.37 -78.97 21.02
C LEU A 76 -123.42 -78.81 19.92
N GLN A 77 -123.11 -79.16 18.67
CA GLN A 77 -124.05 -79.12 17.56
C GLN A 77 -125.16 -80.16 17.73
N LEU A 78 -124.84 -81.38 18.16
CA LEU A 78 -125.82 -82.42 18.49
C LEU A 78 -126.81 -81.94 19.57
N VAL A 79 -126.32 -81.35 20.68
CA VAL A 79 -127.19 -80.83 21.75
C VAL A 79 -127.94 -79.57 21.30
N ARG A 80 -127.34 -78.64 20.54
CA ARG A 80 -128.04 -77.46 20.00
C ARG A 80 -129.28 -77.88 19.20
N ASN A 81 -129.12 -78.85 18.30
CA ASN A 81 -130.23 -79.40 17.51
C ASN A 81 -131.30 -80.04 18.42
N ALA A 82 -130.89 -80.84 19.40
CA ALA A 82 -131.82 -81.46 20.34
C ALA A 82 -132.56 -80.47 21.25
N VAL A 83 -131.94 -79.37 21.64
CA VAL A 83 -132.59 -78.27 22.39
C VAL A 83 -133.64 -77.57 21.52
N THR A 84 -133.47 -77.52 20.19
CA THR A 84 -134.50 -77.00 19.28
C THR A 84 -135.65 -78.00 19.03
N GLU A 85 -135.38 -79.31 19.05
CA GLU A 85 -136.40 -80.36 18.88
C GLU A 85 -137.21 -80.61 20.17
N TYR A 86 -136.57 -80.51 21.34
CA TYR A 86 -137.19 -80.71 22.65
C TYR A 86 -137.02 -79.48 23.58
N PRO A 87 -137.59 -78.30 23.26
CA PRO A 87 -137.33 -77.06 24.01
C PRO A 87 -137.64 -77.14 25.51
N SER A 88 -138.61 -77.97 25.90
CA SER A 88 -139.03 -78.14 27.31
C SER A 88 -138.05 -78.97 28.15
N SER A 89 -137.03 -79.61 27.58
CA SER A 89 -136.07 -80.43 28.34
C SER A 89 -135.05 -79.55 29.09
N PRO A 90 -134.99 -79.59 30.44
CA PRO A 90 -133.96 -78.89 31.19
C PRO A 90 -132.59 -79.58 31.03
N GLN A 91 -132.57 -80.91 30.96
CA GLN A 91 -131.37 -81.74 30.88
C GLN A 91 -130.52 -81.40 29.65
N LEU A 92 -131.15 -81.14 28.50
CA LEU A 92 -130.42 -80.76 27.28
C LEU A 92 -129.80 -79.35 27.38
N ARG A 93 -130.46 -78.40 28.06
CA ARG A 93 -129.90 -77.05 28.27
C ARG A 93 -128.72 -77.07 29.25
N GLU A 94 -128.86 -77.84 30.33
CA GLU A 94 -127.77 -78.10 31.29
C GLU A 94 -126.58 -78.81 30.60
N ARG A 95 -126.87 -79.77 29.71
CA ARG A 95 -125.83 -80.43 28.91
C ARG A 95 -125.14 -79.46 27.94
N LEU A 96 -125.90 -78.59 27.26
CA LEU A 96 -125.33 -77.55 26.39
C LEU A 96 -124.38 -76.61 27.14
N GLN A 97 -124.79 -76.15 28.32
CA GLN A 97 -123.98 -75.26 29.16
C GLN A 97 -122.71 -75.98 29.69
N SER A 98 -122.84 -77.22 30.17
CA SER A 98 -121.71 -78.00 30.68
C SER A 98 -120.71 -78.38 29.58
N LEU A 99 -121.14 -78.61 28.33
CA LEU A 99 -120.21 -78.75 27.21
C LEU A 99 -119.53 -77.43 26.81
N GLY A 100 -120.24 -76.30 26.86
CA GLY A 100 -119.63 -75.00 26.58
C GLY A 100 -118.47 -74.70 27.55
N LEU A 101 -118.68 -75.01 28.83
CA LEU A 101 -117.65 -74.92 29.88
C LEU A 101 -116.52 -75.94 29.65
N ALA A 102 -116.83 -77.20 29.35
CA ALA A 102 -115.82 -78.24 29.10
C ALA A 102 -114.95 -77.93 27.86
N LYS A 103 -115.53 -77.35 26.81
CA LYS A 103 -114.80 -76.89 25.62
C LYS A 103 -113.84 -75.74 25.97
N ALA A 104 -114.33 -74.71 26.65
CA ALA A 104 -113.50 -73.57 27.04
C ALA A 104 -112.35 -73.97 27.97
N ASP A 105 -112.57 -74.93 28.86
CA ASP A 105 -111.53 -75.54 29.71
C ASP A 105 -110.51 -76.35 28.88
N HIS A 106 -110.96 -77.17 27.92
CA HIS A 106 -110.06 -77.89 27.01
C HIS A 106 -109.20 -76.95 26.14
N GLU A 107 -109.81 -75.90 25.57
CA GLU A 107 -109.10 -74.86 24.79
C GLU A 107 -108.08 -74.11 25.66
N ARG A 108 -108.47 -73.70 26.88
CA ARG A 108 -107.58 -73.07 27.86
C ARG A 108 -106.39 -73.98 28.24
N ARG A 109 -106.63 -75.26 28.54
CA ARG A 109 -105.58 -76.24 28.90
C ARG A 109 -104.60 -76.49 27.76
N THR A 110 -105.08 -76.45 26.51
CA THR A 110 -104.23 -76.62 25.33
C THR A 110 -103.36 -75.38 25.14
N ALA A 111 -103.96 -74.18 25.11
CA ALA A 111 -103.23 -72.92 25.05
C ALA A 111 -102.24 -72.72 26.21
N LEU A 112 -102.54 -73.25 27.40
CA LEU A 112 -101.64 -73.24 28.56
C LEU A 112 -100.37 -74.08 28.32
N ARG A 113 -100.51 -75.29 27.76
CA ARG A 113 -99.37 -76.14 27.38
C ARG A 113 -98.53 -75.46 26.30
N ASP A 114 -99.19 -74.95 25.27
CA ASP A 114 -98.52 -74.34 24.12
C ASP A 114 -97.76 -73.07 24.53
N VAL A 115 -98.30 -72.24 25.44
CA VAL A 115 -97.58 -71.08 25.96
C VAL A 115 -96.45 -71.48 26.91
N GLU A 116 -96.61 -72.51 27.75
CA GLU A 116 -95.51 -73.03 28.58
C GLU A 116 -94.31 -73.48 27.74
N GLU A 117 -94.55 -74.25 26.67
CA GLU A 117 -93.50 -74.75 25.79
C GLU A 117 -92.80 -73.62 25.02
N ASN A 118 -93.58 -72.72 24.40
CA ASN A 118 -93.03 -71.58 23.67
C ASN A 118 -92.24 -70.63 24.58
N VAL A 119 -92.74 -70.34 25.78
CA VAL A 119 -92.07 -69.45 26.75
C VAL A 119 -90.79 -70.09 27.29
N ARG A 120 -90.78 -71.40 27.56
CA ARG A 120 -89.58 -72.16 27.96
C ARG A 120 -88.52 -72.16 26.86
N GLY A 121 -88.91 -72.47 25.62
CA GLY A 121 -88.02 -72.40 24.46
C GLY A 121 -87.50 -70.98 24.17
N CYS A 122 -88.26 -69.94 24.49
CA CYS A 122 -87.78 -68.56 24.45
C CYS A 122 -86.80 -68.24 25.60
N CYS A 123 -87.03 -68.75 26.81
CA CYS A 123 -86.09 -68.62 27.93
C CYS A 123 -84.72 -69.27 27.64
N GLU A 124 -84.72 -70.48 27.07
CA GLU A 124 -83.49 -71.19 26.67
C GLU A 124 -82.69 -70.44 25.60
N LYS A 125 -83.40 -69.80 24.67
CA LYS A 125 -82.82 -68.90 23.64
C LYS A 125 -82.50 -67.50 24.15
N GLY A 126 -82.62 -67.24 25.46
CA GLY A 126 -82.43 -65.92 26.07
C GLY A 126 -83.38 -64.84 25.54
N SER A 127 -84.45 -65.20 24.84
CA SER A 127 -85.38 -64.31 24.15
C SER A 127 -86.51 -63.83 25.07
N TYR A 128 -86.15 -63.36 26.26
CA TYR A 128 -87.10 -63.08 27.35
C TYR A 128 -88.15 -62.01 27.01
N GLN A 129 -87.88 -61.11 26.05
CA GLN A 129 -88.89 -60.17 25.57
C GLN A 129 -90.05 -60.86 24.83
N GLN A 130 -89.75 -61.84 23.96
CA GLN A 130 -90.76 -62.63 23.25
C GLN A 130 -91.49 -63.58 24.20
N ALA A 131 -90.76 -64.16 25.16
CA ALA A 131 -91.33 -64.94 26.26
C ALA A 131 -92.37 -64.14 27.06
N MET A 132 -92.08 -62.86 27.38
CA MET A 132 -93.03 -62.01 28.10
C MET A 132 -94.27 -61.69 27.29
N GLN A 133 -94.10 -61.36 26.00
CA GLN A 133 -95.22 -61.08 25.09
C GLN A 133 -96.17 -62.29 25.00
N SER A 134 -95.62 -63.50 24.88
CA SER A 134 -96.41 -64.74 24.85
C SER A 134 -97.22 -64.97 26.13
N LEU A 135 -96.63 -64.70 27.31
CA LEU A 135 -97.33 -64.77 28.59
C LEU A 135 -98.44 -63.71 28.71
N ASP A 136 -98.17 -62.47 28.27
CA ASP A 136 -99.12 -61.36 28.33
C ASP A 136 -100.29 -61.54 27.35
N ASP A 137 -100.04 -62.11 26.17
CA ASP A 137 -101.07 -62.42 25.18
C ASP A 137 -101.97 -63.58 25.64
N PHE A 138 -101.41 -64.65 26.23
CA PHE A 138 -102.20 -65.69 26.90
C PHE A 138 -103.04 -65.11 28.05
N THR A 139 -102.42 -64.28 28.90
CA THR A 139 -103.12 -63.64 30.05
C THR A 139 -104.26 -62.74 29.57
N ARG A 140 -104.13 -62.10 28.40
CA ARG A 140 -105.20 -61.28 27.79
C ARG A 140 -106.32 -62.11 27.17
N ALA A 141 -106.02 -63.28 26.61
CA ALA A 141 -106.99 -64.15 25.95
C ALA A 141 -107.78 -65.04 26.92
N TYR A 142 -107.13 -65.60 27.95
CA TYR A 142 -107.71 -66.58 28.87
C TYR A 142 -107.76 -66.12 30.34
N GLY A 143 -107.19 -64.95 30.68
CA GLY A 143 -107.00 -64.52 32.07
C GLY A 143 -105.82 -65.20 32.75
N GLY A 144 -105.60 -64.86 34.03
CA GLY A 144 -104.46 -65.39 34.81
C GLY A 144 -104.50 -66.91 35.00
N ALA A 145 -103.32 -67.51 35.09
CA ALA A 145 -103.10 -68.94 35.34
C ALA A 145 -101.92 -69.08 36.34
N PRO A 146 -102.13 -69.58 37.58
CA PRO A 146 -101.08 -69.64 38.60
C PRO A 146 -99.91 -70.56 38.22
N GLU A 147 -100.13 -71.50 37.30
CA GLU A 147 -99.12 -72.36 36.71
C GLU A 147 -98.00 -71.54 36.02
N LEU A 148 -98.37 -70.40 35.42
CA LEU A 148 -97.45 -69.52 34.70
C LEU A 148 -96.71 -68.53 35.60
N ASP A 149 -97.09 -68.34 36.87
CA ASP A 149 -96.49 -67.29 37.73
C ASP A 149 -95.00 -67.52 38.01
N ALA A 150 -94.58 -68.77 38.16
CA ALA A 150 -93.16 -69.12 38.33
C ALA A 150 -92.35 -68.86 37.05
N LEU A 151 -92.94 -69.15 35.90
CA LEU A 151 -92.34 -68.91 34.59
C LEU A 151 -92.27 -67.41 34.27
N ARG A 152 -93.35 -66.67 34.58
CA ARG A 152 -93.42 -65.20 34.50
C ARG A 152 -92.33 -64.53 35.32
N LYS A 153 -92.17 -64.90 36.60
CA LYS A 153 -91.07 -64.37 37.46
C LYS A 153 -89.67 -64.68 36.89
N THR A 154 -89.51 -65.83 36.26
CA THR A 154 -88.24 -66.21 35.60
C THR A 154 -87.97 -65.34 34.38
N VAL A 155 -89.00 -65.08 33.56
CA VAL A 155 -88.93 -64.17 32.40
C VAL A 155 -88.70 -62.72 32.85
N GLU A 156 -89.40 -62.24 33.88
CA GLU A 156 -89.25 -60.89 34.46
C GLU A 156 -87.79 -60.65 34.89
N LYS A 157 -87.20 -61.61 35.62
CA LYS A 157 -85.79 -61.58 36.02
C LYS A 157 -84.85 -61.53 34.80
N GLY A 158 -85.08 -62.38 33.79
CA GLY A 158 -84.29 -62.39 32.55
C GLY A 158 -84.39 -61.08 31.76
N VAL A 159 -85.58 -60.48 31.63
CA VAL A 159 -85.78 -59.16 31.02
C VAL A 159 -85.07 -58.07 31.83
N GLN A 160 -85.12 -58.12 33.16
CA GLN A 160 -84.46 -57.13 34.02
C GLN A 160 -82.93 -57.24 33.95
N GLU A 161 -82.37 -58.45 33.92
CA GLU A 161 -80.94 -58.70 33.74
C GLU A 161 -80.46 -58.25 32.36
N GLN A 162 -81.20 -58.53 31.29
CA GLN A 162 -80.87 -58.01 29.94
C GLN A 162 -80.96 -56.48 29.85
N ARG A 163 -81.96 -55.85 30.48
CA ARG A 163 -82.06 -54.38 30.55
C ARG A 163 -80.89 -53.78 31.31
N ALA A 164 -80.44 -54.41 32.40
CA ALA A 164 -79.25 -53.99 33.13
C ALA A 164 -77.98 -54.13 32.27
N GLN A 165 -77.78 -55.26 31.58
CA GLN A 165 -76.64 -55.47 30.67
C GLN A 165 -76.65 -54.50 29.47
N ALA A 166 -77.82 -54.17 28.91
CA ALA A 166 -77.94 -53.21 27.83
C ALA A 166 -77.63 -51.77 28.29
N ALA A 167 -78.12 -51.37 29.47
CA ALA A 167 -77.80 -50.09 30.09
C ALA A 167 -76.30 -49.98 30.43
N MET A 168 -75.70 -51.07 30.95
CA MET A 168 -74.26 -51.20 31.19
C MET A 168 -73.45 -50.98 29.91
N LYS A 169 -73.72 -51.76 28.85
CA LYS A 169 -73.01 -51.64 27.57
C LYS A 169 -73.09 -50.22 26.99
N LYS A 170 -74.25 -49.56 27.13
CA LYS A 170 -74.40 -48.15 26.72
C LYS A 170 -73.58 -47.18 27.57
N LEU A 171 -73.45 -47.41 28.88
CA LEU A 171 -72.58 -46.61 29.74
C LEU A 171 -71.09 -46.80 29.40
N ILE A 172 -70.65 -48.03 29.13
CA ILE A 172 -69.28 -48.36 28.70
C ILE A 172 -68.94 -47.64 27.38
N VAL A 173 -69.80 -47.75 26.36
CA VAL A 173 -69.59 -47.07 25.06
C VAL A 173 -69.58 -45.54 25.21
N ASN A 174 -70.51 -44.98 25.98
CA ASN A 174 -70.53 -43.54 26.26
C ASN A 174 -69.27 -43.07 27.00
N ALA A 175 -68.74 -43.87 27.93
CA ALA A 175 -67.52 -43.57 28.66
C ALA A 175 -66.28 -43.62 27.75
N GLN A 176 -66.18 -44.65 26.90
CA GLN A 176 -65.12 -44.78 25.90
C GLN A 176 -65.12 -43.58 24.96
N THR A 177 -66.29 -43.23 24.38
CA THR A 177 -66.43 -42.05 23.50
C THR A 177 -65.99 -40.76 24.18
N LEU A 178 -66.26 -40.58 25.48
CA LEU A 178 -65.81 -39.40 26.24
C LEU A 178 -64.29 -39.38 26.51
N LEU A 179 -63.61 -40.53 26.50
CA LEU A 179 -62.15 -40.61 26.60
C LEU A 179 -61.51 -40.38 25.23
N ASP A 180 -62.05 -40.99 24.18
CA ASP A 180 -61.62 -40.79 22.78
C ASP A 180 -61.79 -39.32 22.34
N ASP A 181 -62.85 -38.65 22.81
CA ASP A 181 -63.11 -37.22 22.66
C ASP A 181 -62.14 -36.30 23.44
N GLY A 182 -61.26 -36.85 24.30
CA GLY A 182 -60.38 -36.07 25.17
C GLY A 182 -61.09 -35.33 26.31
N LYS A 183 -62.20 -35.87 26.83
CA LYS A 183 -63.05 -35.27 27.89
C LYS A 183 -63.02 -36.10 29.19
N PRO A 184 -61.84 -36.40 29.77
CA PRO A 184 -61.72 -37.33 30.89
C PRO A 184 -62.46 -36.86 32.15
N GLU A 185 -62.67 -35.55 32.36
CA GLU A 185 -63.53 -35.04 33.45
C GLU A 185 -64.96 -35.60 33.40
N SER A 186 -65.51 -35.69 32.19
CA SER A 186 -66.88 -36.14 31.95
C SER A 186 -66.96 -37.65 31.99
N ALA A 187 -65.96 -38.34 31.44
CA ALA A 187 -65.81 -39.79 31.57
C ALA A 187 -65.73 -40.20 33.04
N THR A 188 -64.81 -39.61 33.84
CA THR A 188 -64.65 -39.89 35.28
C THR A 188 -65.96 -39.74 36.04
N ARG A 189 -66.68 -38.62 35.89
CA ARG A 189 -67.97 -38.41 36.58
C ARG A 189 -69.04 -39.45 36.21
N LEU A 190 -69.12 -39.82 34.92
CA LEU A 190 -70.05 -40.84 34.43
C LEU A 190 -69.67 -42.23 34.96
N LEU A 191 -68.38 -42.57 34.96
CA LEU A 191 -67.83 -43.86 35.39
C LEU A 191 -67.90 -44.04 36.91
N GLN A 192 -67.66 -43.01 37.72
CA GLN A 192 -67.91 -43.03 39.17
C GLN A 192 -69.39 -43.31 39.46
N THR A 193 -70.30 -42.64 38.74
CA THR A 193 -71.76 -42.86 38.86
C THR A 193 -72.18 -44.26 38.40
N ALA A 194 -71.52 -44.82 37.37
CA ALA A 194 -71.79 -46.15 36.86
C ALA A 194 -71.27 -47.24 37.82
N THR A 195 -70.07 -47.07 38.39
CA THR A 195 -69.44 -48.01 39.32
C THR A 195 -70.24 -48.14 40.62
N ILE A 196 -70.87 -47.06 41.10
CA ILE A 196 -71.82 -47.11 42.24
C ILE A 196 -73.05 -47.98 41.91
N LYS A 197 -73.55 -47.95 40.67
CA LYS A 197 -74.73 -48.72 40.24
C LYS A 197 -74.40 -50.17 39.90
N PHE A 198 -73.16 -50.45 39.49
CA PHE A 198 -72.71 -51.76 39.03
C PHE A 198 -71.30 -52.09 39.57
N PRO A 199 -71.14 -52.29 40.89
CA PRO A 199 -69.82 -52.36 41.55
C PRO A 199 -69.02 -53.66 41.29
N GLN A 200 -69.51 -54.54 40.41
CA GLN A 200 -68.87 -55.83 40.08
C GLN A 200 -68.39 -55.91 38.63
N ASP A 201 -68.51 -54.82 37.84
CA ASP A 201 -68.07 -54.81 36.44
C ASP A 201 -66.60 -54.37 36.32
N PRO A 202 -65.69 -55.22 35.78
CA PRO A 202 -64.27 -54.91 35.71
C PRO A 202 -63.93 -53.87 34.62
N GLU A 203 -64.74 -53.73 33.57
CA GLU A 203 -64.49 -52.76 32.50
C GLU A 203 -64.84 -51.34 32.95
N LEU A 204 -65.92 -51.15 33.72
CA LEU A 204 -66.19 -49.85 34.37
C LEU A 204 -65.03 -49.41 35.26
N VAL A 205 -64.49 -50.31 36.09
CA VAL A 205 -63.37 -50.01 36.99
C VAL A 205 -62.09 -49.70 36.19
N ARG A 206 -61.79 -50.50 35.16
CA ARG A 206 -60.63 -50.26 34.27
C ARG A 206 -60.73 -48.93 33.53
N LEU A 207 -61.91 -48.60 33.01
CA LEU A 207 -62.16 -47.32 32.34
C LEU A 207 -62.11 -46.14 33.33
N LEU A 208 -62.55 -46.32 34.58
CA LEU A 208 -62.46 -45.27 35.61
C LEU A 208 -61.00 -44.93 35.92
N VAL A 209 -60.15 -45.93 36.12
CA VAL A 209 -58.71 -45.73 36.33
C VAL A 209 -58.07 -45.02 35.14
N LEU A 210 -58.41 -45.41 33.91
CA LEU A 210 -57.93 -44.76 32.69
C LEU A 210 -58.40 -43.28 32.59
N ALA A 211 -59.66 -43.01 32.96
CA ALA A 211 -60.22 -41.66 32.97
C ALA A 211 -59.53 -40.77 34.01
N GLU A 212 -59.29 -41.28 35.21
CA GLU A 212 -58.60 -40.56 36.28
C GLU A 212 -57.11 -40.33 35.96
N GLN A 213 -56.46 -41.27 35.27
CA GLN A 213 -55.11 -41.10 34.72
C GLN A 213 -55.05 -39.99 33.67
N GLN A 214 -55.86 -40.05 32.61
CA GLN A 214 -55.91 -39.01 31.57
C GLN A 214 -56.27 -37.63 32.15
N LEU A 215 -57.17 -37.58 33.13
CA LEU A 215 -57.52 -36.35 33.85
C LEU A 215 -56.33 -35.78 34.62
N GLN A 216 -55.50 -36.63 35.23
CA GLN A 216 -54.33 -36.19 35.97
C GLN A 216 -53.20 -35.73 35.03
N GLU A 217 -52.94 -36.44 33.94
CA GLU A 217 -52.00 -36.04 32.89
C GLU A 217 -52.39 -34.67 32.29
N LYS A 218 -53.68 -34.47 31.99
CA LYS A 218 -54.21 -33.21 31.48
C LYS A 218 -54.01 -32.05 32.47
N LYS A 219 -54.31 -32.23 33.75
CA LYS A 219 -54.05 -31.21 34.80
C LYS A 219 -52.57 -30.85 34.88
N ILE A 220 -51.68 -31.84 34.85
CA ILE A 220 -50.22 -31.60 34.87
C ILE A 220 -49.79 -30.81 33.62
N ALA A 221 -50.32 -31.15 32.44
CA ALA A 221 -50.08 -30.41 31.19
C ALA A 221 -50.62 -28.98 31.23
N GLU A 222 -51.77 -28.74 31.87
CA GLU A 222 -52.33 -27.39 32.10
C GLU A 222 -51.50 -26.57 33.10
N GLU A 223 -51.07 -27.15 34.22
CA GLU A 223 -50.15 -26.50 35.18
C GLU A 223 -48.82 -26.11 34.53
N ILE A 224 -48.19 -27.06 33.81
CA ILE A 224 -46.95 -26.80 33.04
C ILE A 224 -47.17 -25.70 32.01
N SER A 225 -48.28 -25.71 31.28
CA SER A 225 -48.57 -24.68 30.26
C SER A 225 -48.77 -23.30 30.87
N ARG A 226 -49.40 -23.21 32.04
CA ARG A 226 -49.58 -21.97 32.81
C ARG A 226 -48.23 -21.44 33.30
N ALA A 227 -47.42 -22.29 33.92
CA ALA A 227 -46.09 -21.93 34.43
C ALA A 227 -45.14 -21.44 33.31
N VAL A 228 -45.12 -22.11 32.15
CA VAL A 228 -44.38 -21.64 30.96
C VAL A 228 -44.87 -20.26 30.52
N SER A 229 -46.19 -20.08 30.34
CA SER A 229 -46.75 -18.80 29.88
C SER A 229 -46.47 -17.64 30.84
N GLU A 230 -46.50 -17.89 32.15
CA GLU A 230 -46.21 -16.89 33.18
C GLU A 230 -44.70 -16.58 33.24
N ALA A 231 -43.83 -17.60 33.21
CA ALA A 231 -42.38 -17.42 33.17
C ALA A 231 -41.93 -16.66 31.91
N GLU A 232 -42.48 -16.97 30.74
CA GLU A 232 -42.25 -16.18 29.54
C GLU A 232 -42.71 -14.71 29.69
N SER A 233 -43.83 -14.46 30.38
CA SER A 233 -44.31 -13.09 30.62
C SER A 233 -43.37 -12.31 31.54
N LEU A 234 -42.84 -12.96 32.57
CA LEU A 234 -41.82 -12.42 33.48
C LEU A 234 -40.50 -12.17 32.73
N ALA A 235 -40.07 -13.08 31.85
CA ALA A 235 -38.89 -12.91 31.01
C ALA A 235 -39.07 -11.73 30.01
N ARG A 236 -40.24 -11.60 29.38
CA ARG A 236 -40.59 -10.42 28.55
C ARG A 236 -40.57 -9.11 29.36
N ALA A 237 -40.96 -9.16 30.63
CA ALA A 237 -40.87 -8.05 31.59
C ALA A 237 -39.47 -7.86 32.22
N ARG A 238 -38.44 -8.60 31.76
CA ARG A 238 -37.06 -8.63 32.30
C ARG A 238 -36.93 -9.05 33.77
N GLN A 239 -37.95 -9.69 34.34
CA GLN A 239 -37.95 -10.21 35.71
C GLN A 239 -37.37 -11.64 35.75
N PHE A 240 -36.16 -11.82 35.17
CA PHE A 240 -35.56 -13.13 34.91
C PHE A 240 -35.43 -14.01 36.14
N ALA A 241 -34.97 -13.46 37.28
CA ALA A 241 -34.89 -14.19 38.55
C ALA A 241 -36.23 -14.82 38.96
N ARG A 242 -37.36 -14.09 38.83
CA ARG A 242 -38.70 -14.61 39.16
C ARG A 242 -39.20 -15.63 38.13
N ALA A 243 -38.86 -15.45 36.86
CA ALA A 243 -39.16 -16.43 35.81
C ALA A 243 -38.42 -17.75 36.06
N LEU A 244 -37.14 -17.69 36.42
CA LEU A 244 -36.33 -18.87 36.74
C LEU A 244 -36.77 -19.54 38.05
N GLU A 245 -37.09 -18.76 39.09
CA GLU A 245 -37.67 -19.29 40.35
C GLU A 245 -38.98 -20.06 40.11
N LEU A 246 -39.89 -19.52 39.29
CA LEU A 246 -41.13 -20.20 38.90
C LEU A 246 -40.88 -21.50 38.11
N LEU A 247 -39.89 -21.49 37.21
CA LEU A 247 -39.52 -22.67 36.42
C LEU A 247 -38.80 -23.72 37.27
N ASP A 248 -37.93 -23.33 38.20
CA ASP A 248 -37.20 -24.25 39.09
C ASP A 248 -38.13 -24.87 40.13
N THR A 249 -39.04 -24.10 40.74
CA THR A 249 -40.04 -24.64 41.67
C THR A 249 -41.05 -25.56 40.99
N THR A 250 -41.40 -25.33 39.72
CA THR A 250 -42.27 -26.25 38.97
C THR A 250 -41.52 -27.46 38.41
N LEU A 251 -40.24 -27.35 38.06
CA LEU A 251 -39.36 -28.48 37.74
C LEU A 251 -39.11 -29.40 38.95
N GLN A 252 -39.03 -28.86 40.18
CA GLN A 252 -38.97 -29.69 41.39
C GLN A 252 -40.21 -30.58 41.58
N ARG A 253 -41.38 -30.12 41.13
CA ARG A 253 -42.62 -30.93 41.14
C ARG A 253 -42.73 -31.87 39.93
N TYR A 254 -42.22 -31.46 38.77
CA TYR A 254 -42.32 -32.19 37.50
C TYR A 254 -40.94 -32.30 36.81
N PRO A 255 -40.00 -33.12 37.30
CA PRO A 255 -38.61 -33.14 36.81
C PRO A 255 -38.45 -33.51 35.34
N ASP A 256 -39.33 -34.35 34.81
CA ASP A 256 -39.29 -34.84 33.42
C ASP A 256 -40.00 -33.91 32.42
N ALA A 257 -40.44 -32.73 32.86
CA ALA A 257 -41.17 -31.78 32.03
C ALA A 257 -40.26 -31.05 31.02
N GLU A 258 -40.00 -31.69 29.87
CA GLU A 258 -39.20 -31.15 28.75
C GLU A 258 -39.66 -29.78 28.20
N ARG A 259 -40.88 -29.33 28.52
CA ARG A 259 -41.33 -27.96 28.21
C ARG A 259 -40.79 -26.93 29.21
N LEU A 260 -40.71 -27.26 30.50
CA LEU A 260 -40.14 -26.38 31.53
C LEU A 260 -38.61 -26.26 31.35
N LYS A 261 -37.91 -27.37 31.09
CA LYS A 261 -36.45 -27.37 30.83
C LYS A 261 -36.07 -26.41 29.69
N ARG A 262 -36.70 -26.55 28.53
CA ARG A 262 -36.49 -25.65 27.37
C ARG A 262 -36.89 -24.20 27.65
N CYS A 263 -37.98 -23.96 28.39
CA CYS A 263 -38.37 -22.60 28.80
C CYS A 263 -37.32 -21.96 29.72
N ARG A 264 -36.70 -22.75 30.61
CA ARG A 264 -35.63 -22.32 31.52
C ARG A 264 -34.36 -21.99 30.75
N GLU A 265 -33.91 -22.88 29.87
CA GLU A 265 -32.76 -22.67 28.99
C GLU A 265 -32.92 -21.40 28.14
N ALA A 266 -34.10 -21.21 27.53
CA ALA A 266 -34.42 -19.99 26.79
C ALA A 266 -34.39 -18.74 27.69
N THR A 267 -34.92 -18.83 28.91
CA THR A 267 -34.92 -17.70 29.88
C THR A 267 -33.49 -17.32 30.29
N VAL A 268 -32.63 -18.30 30.62
CA VAL A 268 -31.21 -18.08 30.91
C VAL A 268 -30.48 -17.49 29.70
N ALA A 269 -30.77 -17.94 28.48
CA ALA A 269 -30.16 -17.39 27.26
C ALA A 269 -30.57 -15.93 27.01
N ILE A 270 -31.83 -15.56 27.30
CA ILE A 270 -32.32 -14.18 27.19
C ILE A 270 -31.70 -13.29 28.28
N GLU A 271 -31.58 -13.77 29.52
CA GLU A 271 -30.90 -13.06 30.60
C GLU A 271 -29.41 -12.83 30.28
N ALA A 272 -28.71 -13.90 29.86
CA ALA A 272 -27.30 -13.83 29.46
C ALA A 272 -27.07 -12.95 28.22
N ARG A 273 -28.08 -12.76 27.36
CA ARG A 273 -28.05 -11.71 26.32
C ARG A 273 -28.22 -10.33 26.94
N HIS A 274 -29.24 -10.12 27.79
CA HIS A 274 -29.49 -8.82 28.39
C HIS A 274 -28.30 -8.28 29.21
N VAL A 275 -27.61 -9.16 29.95
CA VAL A 275 -26.38 -8.79 30.69
C VAL A 275 -25.23 -8.39 29.75
N ARG A 276 -25.09 -9.04 28.58
CA ARG A 276 -24.10 -8.67 27.55
C ARG A 276 -24.46 -7.36 26.83
N ASP A 277 -25.74 -7.07 26.67
CA ASP A 277 -26.23 -5.79 26.13
C ASP A 277 -25.97 -4.65 27.13
N GLN A 278 -26.29 -4.83 28.42
CA GLN A 278 -26.00 -3.84 29.48
C GLN A 278 -24.49 -3.54 29.58
N ARG A 279 -23.63 -4.58 29.57
CA ARG A 279 -22.17 -4.41 29.54
C ARG A 279 -21.72 -3.66 28.29
N GLY A 280 -22.33 -3.95 27.13
CA GLY A 280 -22.04 -3.24 25.88
C GLY A 280 -22.38 -1.75 25.95
N GLN A 281 -23.51 -1.39 26.57
CA GLN A 281 -23.90 0.00 26.79
C GLN A 281 -22.97 0.72 27.77
N GLN A 282 -22.56 0.08 28.87
CA GLN A 282 -21.61 0.64 29.83
C GLN A 282 -20.22 0.87 29.19
N ALA A 283 -19.73 -0.10 28.42
CA ALA A 283 -18.48 0.03 27.67
C ALA A 283 -18.54 1.13 26.61
N LEU A 284 -19.67 1.26 25.89
CA LEU A 284 -19.87 2.34 24.92
C LEU A 284 -19.84 3.72 25.59
N GLN A 285 -20.53 3.90 26.71
CA GLN A 285 -20.53 5.16 27.46
C GLN A 285 -19.10 5.53 27.91
N LYS A 286 -18.39 4.58 28.54
CA LYS A 286 -17.00 4.78 28.98
C LYS A 286 -16.05 5.06 27.82
N ALA A 287 -16.22 4.39 26.68
CA ALA A 287 -15.43 4.65 25.47
C ALA A 287 -15.74 6.02 24.84
N GLN A 288 -16.99 6.50 24.90
CA GLN A 288 -17.34 7.87 24.49
C GLN A 288 -16.65 8.92 25.36
N ASP A 289 -16.58 8.71 26.67
CA ASP A 289 -15.90 9.62 27.59
C ASP A 289 -14.37 9.56 27.46
N LEU A 290 -13.80 8.38 27.16
CA LEU A 290 -12.39 8.24 26.79
C LEU A 290 -12.07 8.94 25.45
N ARG A 291 -12.95 8.85 24.43
CA ARG A 291 -12.82 9.63 23.18
C ARG A 291 -12.84 11.14 23.44
N ARG A 292 -13.78 11.63 24.26
CA ARG A 292 -13.85 13.04 24.68
C ARG A 292 -12.57 13.51 25.39
N ALA A 293 -11.90 12.61 26.13
CA ALA A 293 -10.62 12.87 26.77
C ALA A 293 -9.40 12.69 25.84
N GLY A 294 -9.59 12.46 24.54
CA GLY A 294 -8.52 12.22 23.56
C GLY A 294 -7.83 10.85 23.67
N LYS A 295 -8.31 9.98 24.55
CA LYS A 295 -7.73 8.67 24.89
C LYS A 295 -8.26 7.58 23.96
N HIS A 296 -7.97 7.73 22.66
CA HIS A 296 -8.49 6.85 21.60
C HIS A 296 -8.08 5.39 21.77
N ASP A 297 -6.83 5.11 22.20
CA ASP A 297 -6.37 3.74 22.44
C ASP A 297 -7.06 3.09 23.66
N ASP A 298 -7.26 3.82 24.76
CA ASP A 298 -8.02 3.34 25.92
C ASP A 298 -9.49 3.07 25.53
N ALA A 299 -10.08 3.94 24.70
CA ALA A 299 -11.45 3.78 24.19
C ALA A 299 -11.59 2.51 23.33
N LEU A 300 -10.64 2.27 22.41
CA LEU A 300 -10.61 1.04 21.61
C LEU A 300 -10.42 -0.21 22.47
N ALA A 301 -9.56 -0.15 23.50
CA ALA A 301 -9.35 -1.27 24.41
C ALA A 301 -10.61 -1.63 25.22
N GLU A 302 -11.38 -0.62 25.68
CA GLU A 302 -12.66 -0.84 26.36
C GLU A 302 -13.71 -1.49 25.44
N ILE A 303 -13.79 -1.03 24.19
CA ILE A 303 -14.70 -1.58 23.18
C ILE A 303 -14.31 -3.01 22.82
N ASP A 304 -13.02 -3.28 22.55
CA ASP A 304 -12.53 -4.61 22.21
C ASP A 304 -12.69 -5.59 23.37
N SER A 305 -12.52 -5.15 24.62
CA SER A 305 -12.83 -5.94 25.83
C SER A 305 -14.31 -6.34 25.88
N ALA A 306 -15.24 -5.40 25.62
CA ALA A 306 -16.67 -5.69 25.60
C ALA A 306 -17.10 -6.60 24.44
N LEU A 307 -16.48 -6.46 23.27
CA LEU A 307 -16.70 -7.34 22.11
C LEU A 307 -16.13 -8.75 22.34
N LEU A 308 -14.96 -8.87 22.96
CA LEU A 308 -14.38 -10.15 23.41
C LEU A 308 -15.22 -10.82 24.50
N GLY A 309 -15.87 -10.03 25.37
CA GLY A 309 -16.90 -10.48 26.31
C GLY A 309 -18.22 -10.95 25.67
N GLY A 310 -18.25 -11.10 24.34
CA GLY A 310 -19.40 -11.61 23.59
C GLY A 310 -20.55 -10.63 23.41
N SER A 311 -20.32 -9.32 23.58
CA SER A 311 -21.36 -8.32 23.32
C SER A 311 -21.64 -8.20 21.82
N GLU A 312 -22.92 -8.28 21.47
CA GLU A 312 -23.41 -8.12 20.09
C GLU A 312 -23.90 -6.69 19.81
N TYR A 313 -23.72 -5.77 20.77
CA TYR A 313 -24.23 -4.41 20.72
C TYR A 313 -23.69 -3.64 19.49
N LEU A 314 -24.55 -3.44 18.49
CA LEU A 314 -24.16 -2.97 17.14
C LEU A 314 -23.41 -1.64 17.18
N GLU A 315 -23.83 -0.73 18.06
CA GLU A 315 -23.26 0.60 18.23
C GLU A 315 -21.78 0.57 18.66
N LEU A 316 -21.34 -0.46 19.42
CA LEU A 316 -19.91 -0.63 19.74
C LEU A 316 -19.07 -0.82 18.49
N ARG A 317 -19.56 -1.56 17.48
CA ARG A 317 -18.78 -1.84 16.26
C ARG A 317 -18.66 -0.61 15.38
N SER A 318 -19.75 0.14 15.18
CA SER A 318 -19.69 1.41 14.45
C SER A 318 -18.83 2.45 15.16
N PHE A 319 -18.92 2.52 16.49
CA PHE A 319 -18.14 3.45 17.30
C PHE A 319 -16.65 3.09 17.33
N ARG A 320 -16.31 1.79 17.36
CA ARG A 320 -14.93 1.30 17.20
C ARG A 320 -14.29 1.81 15.92
N ASP A 321 -14.99 1.67 14.80
CA ASP A 321 -14.47 2.09 13.49
C ASP A 321 -14.41 3.63 13.36
N GLU A 322 -15.26 4.37 14.09
CA GLU A 322 -15.20 5.83 14.20
C GLU A 322 -13.94 6.26 14.99
N VAL A 323 -13.71 5.69 16.18
CA VAL A 323 -12.55 5.97 17.03
C VAL A 323 -11.23 5.58 16.34
N ASP A 324 -11.17 4.46 15.62
CA ASP A 324 -9.94 4.06 14.92
C ASP A 324 -9.67 4.94 13.68
N ARG A 325 -10.72 5.45 13.01
CA ARG A 325 -10.56 6.49 11.96
C ARG A 325 -10.02 7.79 12.55
N GLU A 326 -10.55 8.26 13.67
CA GLU A 326 -10.02 9.44 14.37
C GLU A 326 -8.57 9.24 14.81
N ARG A 327 -8.26 8.11 15.47
CA ARG A 327 -6.90 7.74 15.89
C ARG A 327 -5.93 7.71 14.72
N THR A 328 -6.30 7.09 13.60
CA THR A 328 -5.44 6.98 12.42
C THR A 328 -5.29 8.31 11.69
N GLN A 329 -6.30 9.18 11.67
CA GLN A 329 -6.18 10.56 11.17
C GLN A 329 -5.26 11.41 12.06
N ILE A 330 -5.40 11.35 13.38
CA ILE A 330 -4.52 12.04 14.33
C ILE A 330 -3.07 11.56 14.14
N ALA A 331 -2.84 10.24 14.10
CA ALA A 331 -1.52 9.67 13.87
C ALA A 331 -0.94 10.02 12.47
N ALA A 332 -1.78 10.11 11.43
CA ALA A 332 -1.35 10.56 10.10
C ALA A 332 -0.95 12.05 10.11
N SER A 333 -1.75 12.92 10.73
CA SER A 333 -1.43 14.35 10.85
C SER A 333 -0.15 14.59 11.66
N ALA A 334 0.08 13.82 12.73
CA ALA A 334 1.30 13.87 13.53
C ALA A 334 2.54 13.43 12.72
N ARG A 335 2.40 12.40 11.86
CA ARG A 335 3.47 11.99 10.93
C ARG A 335 3.75 13.04 9.87
N GLN A 336 2.71 13.64 9.27
CA GLN A 336 2.86 14.72 8.28
C GLN A 336 3.56 15.94 8.89
N LYS A 337 3.18 16.34 10.12
CA LYS A 337 3.88 17.37 10.90
C LYS A 337 5.35 17.01 11.14
N ALA A 338 5.62 15.79 11.61
CA ALA A 338 7.00 15.34 11.88
C ALA A 338 7.87 15.30 10.61
N GLU A 339 7.32 14.82 9.48
CA GLU A 339 8.03 14.86 8.19
C GLU A 339 8.31 16.30 7.77
N LEU A 340 7.29 17.17 7.75
CA LEU A 340 7.43 18.58 7.39
C LEU A 340 8.49 19.27 8.25
N LEU A 341 8.44 19.09 9.57
CA LEU A 341 9.42 19.64 10.50
C LEU A 341 10.84 19.13 10.20
N SER A 342 11.01 17.81 10.03
CA SER A 342 12.31 17.21 9.75
C SER A 342 12.95 17.77 8.47
N ARG A 343 12.13 17.96 7.43
CA ARG A 343 12.52 18.37 6.07
C ARG A 343 12.75 19.89 5.98
N VAL A 344 11.97 20.69 6.70
CA VAL A 344 12.23 22.13 6.91
C VAL A 344 13.52 22.33 7.71
N LEU A 345 13.78 21.54 8.76
CA LEU A 345 15.03 21.60 9.54
C LEU A 345 16.26 21.04 8.80
N GLU A 346 16.07 20.13 7.85
CA GLU A 346 17.11 19.71 6.90
C GLU A 346 17.44 20.85 5.91
N LEU A 347 16.43 21.46 5.30
CA LEU A 347 16.62 22.61 4.42
C LEU A 347 17.29 23.79 5.15
N LYS A 348 16.90 24.06 6.41
CA LYS A 348 17.56 25.02 7.32
C LYS A 348 19.05 24.70 7.47
N ARG A 349 19.39 23.47 7.87
CA ARG A 349 20.80 23.03 8.04
C ARG A 349 21.61 23.04 6.74
N SER A 350 20.96 22.89 5.58
CA SER A 350 21.62 23.01 4.27
C SER A 350 21.79 24.45 3.75
N GLY A 351 21.42 25.46 4.56
CA GLY A 351 21.46 26.88 4.17
C GLY A 351 20.36 27.31 3.19
N LYS A 352 19.44 26.41 2.81
CA LYS A 352 18.38 26.64 1.81
C LYS A 352 17.14 27.29 2.44
N ILE A 353 17.35 28.37 3.19
CA ILE A 353 16.31 29.03 4.02
C ILE A 353 15.06 29.40 3.21
N ALA A 354 15.24 29.90 1.98
CA ALA A 354 14.11 30.21 1.08
C ALA A 354 13.28 28.97 0.72
N ALA A 355 13.90 27.82 0.44
CA ALA A 355 13.19 26.57 0.16
C ALA A 355 12.54 25.99 1.43
N ALA A 356 13.15 26.17 2.60
CA ALA A 356 12.56 25.82 3.88
C ALA A 356 11.26 26.60 4.14
N LEU A 357 11.24 27.90 3.80
CA LEU A 357 10.05 28.76 3.90
C LEU A 357 8.97 28.39 2.89
N GLU A 358 9.30 28.12 1.63
CA GLU A 358 8.30 27.69 0.64
C GLU A 358 7.68 26.32 0.99
N LEU A 359 8.48 25.38 1.49
CA LEU A 359 7.96 24.10 1.99
C LEU A 359 7.03 24.30 3.20
N LEU A 360 7.41 25.18 4.13
CA LEU A 360 6.59 25.52 5.31
C LEU A 360 5.31 26.31 4.94
N ARG A 361 5.35 27.13 3.89
CA ARG A 361 4.17 27.80 3.31
C ARG A 361 3.21 26.80 2.67
N ALA A 362 3.72 25.86 1.88
CA ALA A 362 2.90 24.82 1.25
C ALA A 362 2.21 23.89 2.27
N GLY A 363 2.81 23.69 3.45
CA GLY A 363 2.20 22.96 4.57
C GLY A 363 1.39 23.80 5.56
N TRP A 364 1.33 25.13 5.38
CA TRP A 364 0.96 26.07 6.46
C TRP A 364 -0.41 25.82 7.06
N ASP A 365 -1.43 25.53 6.25
CA ASP A 365 -2.80 25.30 6.75
C ASP A 365 -2.90 24.11 7.72
N THR A 366 -1.99 23.13 7.61
CA THR A 366 -1.92 21.96 8.50
C THR A 366 -1.15 22.20 9.81
N VAL A 367 -0.37 23.28 9.88
CA VAL A 367 0.56 23.56 11.00
C VAL A 367 0.43 24.96 11.61
N SER A 368 -0.41 25.84 11.06
CA SER A 368 -0.58 27.23 11.50
C SER A 368 -1.05 27.38 12.95
N ALA A 369 -1.79 26.40 13.47
CA ALA A 369 -2.23 26.33 14.87
C ALA A 369 -1.15 25.79 15.84
N ASP A 370 0.02 25.40 15.33
CA ASP A 370 1.08 24.75 16.09
C ASP A 370 2.25 25.72 16.34
N GLN A 371 2.40 26.13 17.60
CA GLN A 371 3.31 27.21 17.99
C GLN A 371 4.77 26.95 17.57
N GLN A 372 5.20 25.68 17.46
CA GLN A 372 6.56 25.33 17.01
C GLN A 372 6.82 25.76 15.56
N PHE A 373 5.81 25.62 14.69
CA PHE A 373 5.92 26.02 13.28
C PHE A 373 5.76 27.53 13.12
N VAL A 374 4.99 28.19 13.99
CA VAL A 374 4.90 29.66 14.06
C VAL A 374 6.24 30.29 14.46
N THR A 375 6.93 29.74 15.48
CA THR A 375 8.27 30.23 15.86
C THR A 375 9.32 29.90 14.80
N LEU A 376 9.34 28.67 14.28
CA LEU A 376 10.29 28.24 13.24
C LEU A 376 10.15 29.07 11.95
N ARG A 377 8.91 29.42 11.55
CA ARG A 377 8.68 30.32 10.42
C ARG A 377 9.33 31.68 10.65
N LYS A 378 9.12 32.28 11.83
CA LYS A 378 9.68 33.60 12.17
C LYS A 378 11.21 33.59 12.19
N GLU A 379 11.83 32.53 12.74
CA GLU A 379 13.28 32.32 12.67
C GLU A 379 13.77 32.31 11.22
N LEU A 380 13.17 31.46 10.38
CA LEU A 380 13.55 31.32 8.97
C LEU A 380 13.33 32.61 8.17
N GLU A 381 12.26 33.37 8.45
CA GLU A 381 12.05 34.70 7.85
C GLU A 381 13.16 35.68 8.26
N THR A 382 13.58 35.70 9.53
CA THR A 382 14.71 36.54 9.99
C THR A 382 16.07 36.11 9.44
N GLU A 383 16.35 34.80 9.39
CA GLU A 383 17.58 34.23 8.83
C GLU A 383 17.67 34.52 7.32
N LEU A 384 16.55 34.46 6.59
CA LEU A 384 16.53 34.82 5.17
C LEU A 384 16.79 36.31 4.95
N THR A 385 16.29 37.20 5.80
CA THR A 385 16.62 38.64 5.70
C THR A 385 18.10 38.91 5.98
N ALA A 386 18.68 38.31 7.03
CA ALA A 386 20.10 38.47 7.33
C ALA A 386 21.01 37.89 6.23
N ALA A 387 20.69 36.71 5.71
CA ALA A 387 21.44 36.08 4.61
C ALA A 387 21.39 36.89 3.30
N ARG A 388 20.27 37.59 3.04
CA ARG A 388 20.17 38.52 1.91
C ARG A 388 21.03 39.76 2.10
N GLN A 389 20.96 40.40 3.26
CA GLN A 389 21.76 41.59 3.57
C GLN A 389 23.28 41.29 3.52
N GLU A 390 23.70 40.10 3.96
CA GLU A 390 25.11 39.69 3.90
C GLU A 390 25.57 39.39 2.45
N GLU A 391 24.71 38.82 1.61
CA GLU A 391 25.00 38.60 0.18
C GLU A 391 25.00 39.92 -0.63
N GLU A 392 24.09 40.84 -0.32
CA GLU A 392 24.09 42.19 -0.90
C GLU A 392 25.35 42.97 -0.47
N PHE A 393 25.75 42.86 0.79
CA PHE A 393 26.99 43.45 1.30
C PHE A 393 28.24 42.82 0.65
N ARG A 394 28.28 41.50 0.48
CA ARG A 394 29.34 40.80 -0.27
C ARG A 394 29.47 41.35 -1.69
N ARG A 395 28.38 41.40 -2.45
CA ARG A 395 28.37 41.90 -3.84
C ARG A 395 28.76 43.37 -3.94
N PHE A 396 28.39 44.17 -2.95
CA PHE A 396 28.84 45.56 -2.83
C PHE A 396 30.36 45.65 -2.65
N LEU A 397 30.95 44.84 -1.76
CA LEU A 397 32.41 44.77 -1.59
C LEU A 397 33.10 44.24 -2.85
N GLU A 398 32.57 43.20 -3.50
CA GLU A 398 33.09 42.66 -4.77
C GLU A 398 33.11 43.74 -5.86
N ARG A 399 32.03 44.51 -6.01
CA ARG A 399 31.94 45.62 -6.96
C ARG A 399 32.94 46.74 -6.65
N ALA A 400 33.17 47.06 -5.37
CA ALA A 400 34.17 48.03 -4.96
C ALA A 400 35.62 47.55 -5.22
N ASN A 401 35.91 46.26 -4.98
CA ASN A 401 37.20 45.66 -5.36
C ASN A 401 37.40 45.67 -6.89
N ALA A 402 36.38 45.34 -7.67
CA ALA A 402 36.48 45.37 -9.13
C ALA A 402 36.81 46.77 -9.70
N LEU A 403 36.27 47.85 -9.09
CA LEU A 403 36.64 49.23 -9.44
C LEU A 403 38.09 49.57 -9.03
N MET A 404 38.57 49.04 -7.91
CA MET A 404 39.97 49.18 -7.47
C MET A 404 40.95 48.48 -8.42
N ASP A 405 40.64 47.24 -8.81
CA ASP A 405 41.45 46.43 -9.74
C ASP A 405 41.44 47.01 -11.16
N ALA A 406 40.33 47.62 -11.59
CA ALA A 406 40.25 48.41 -12.82
C ALA A 406 41.02 49.75 -12.76
N GLY A 407 41.53 50.13 -11.59
CA GLY A 407 42.22 51.41 -11.37
C GLY A 407 41.29 52.62 -11.36
N GLN A 408 39.98 52.42 -11.19
CA GLN A 408 38.93 53.43 -11.05
C GLN A 408 38.71 53.77 -9.56
N ALA A 409 39.80 54.03 -8.83
CA ALA A 409 39.76 54.25 -7.38
C ALA A 409 38.88 55.44 -6.96
N GLU A 410 38.74 56.46 -7.83
CA GLU A 410 37.82 57.59 -7.65
C GLU A 410 36.35 57.13 -7.60
N GLU A 411 35.94 56.22 -8.50
CA GLU A 411 34.60 55.61 -8.51
C GLU A 411 34.41 54.60 -7.36
N ALA A 412 35.48 53.89 -6.97
CA ALA A 412 35.45 53.02 -5.81
C ALA A 412 35.17 53.81 -4.51
N VAL A 413 35.84 54.96 -4.30
CA VAL A 413 35.53 55.87 -3.18
C VAL A 413 34.09 56.34 -3.23
N ALA A 414 33.60 56.81 -4.39
CA ALA A 414 32.23 57.30 -4.53
C ALA A 414 31.17 56.20 -4.23
N LEU A 415 31.40 54.96 -4.66
CA LEU A 415 30.55 53.82 -4.33
C LEU A 415 30.58 53.49 -2.83
N LEU A 416 31.77 53.48 -2.23
CA LEU A 416 31.97 53.13 -0.82
C LEU A 416 31.42 54.20 0.15
N GLU A 417 31.55 55.49 -0.18
CA GLU A 417 31.00 56.60 0.62
C GLU A 417 29.49 56.78 0.42
N GLY A 418 28.95 56.44 -0.76
CA GLY A 418 27.52 56.50 -1.04
C GLY A 418 26.69 55.50 -0.22
N ALA A 419 27.25 54.33 0.10
CA ALA A 419 26.60 53.26 0.83
C ALA A 419 26.58 53.48 2.36
N LYS A 420 25.88 54.52 2.80
CA LYS A 420 25.78 54.94 4.23
C LYS A 420 25.37 53.82 5.20
N GLU A 421 24.60 52.83 4.74
CA GLU A 421 24.18 51.65 5.54
C GLU A 421 25.36 50.76 5.96
N TYR A 422 26.48 50.82 5.24
CA TYR A 422 27.69 50.05 5.54
C TYR A 422 28.83 50.91 6.09
N ALA A 423 28.58 52.20 6.38
CA ALA A 423 29.56 53.10 6.95
C ALA A 423 30.05 52.59 8.32
N GLY A 424 31.36 52.56 8.52
CA GLY A 424 31.98 52.08 9.75
C GLY A 424 32.17 50.56 9.86
N LYS A 425 31.74 49.75 8.87
CA LYS A 425 32.18 48.34 8.78
C LYS A 425 33.67 48.28 8.38
N ASP A 426 34.48 47.51 9.11
CA ASP A 426 35.94 47.46 8.96
C ASP A 426 36.42 47.25 7.51
N SER A 427 35.77 46.34 6.77
CA SER A 427 36.11 46.05 5.37
C SER A 427 35.84 47.23 4.42
N VAL A 428 34.84 48.07 4.71
CA VAL A 428 34.55 49.31 3.96
C VAL A 428 35.57 50.39 4.31
N VAL A 429 35.95 50.50 5.59
CA VAL A 429 36.94 51.47 6.08
C VAL A 429 38.32 51.18 5.47
N GLU A 430 38.77 49.92 5.47
CA GLU A 430 40.07 49.55 4.90
C GLU A 430 40.09 49.63 3.37
N LEU A 431 38.97 49.34 2.68
CA LEU A 431 38.86 49.59 1.24
C LEU A 431 38.89 51.08 0.89
N LEU A 432 38.17 51.94 1.65
CA LEU A 432 38.22 53.39 1.47
C LEU A 432 39.64 53.95 1.68
N LYS A 433 40.35 53.44 2.68
CA LYS A 433 41.75 53.78 2.94
C LYS A 433 42.64 53.40 1.75
N ARG A 434 42.61 52.15 1.31
CA ARG A 434 43.38 51.68 0.14
C ARG A 434 43.03 52.45 -1.15
N ALA A 435 41.76 52.81 -1.35
CA ALA A 435 41.33 53.60 -2.50
C ALA A 435 41.91 55.02 -2.49
N ARG A 436 41.84 55.72 -1.36
CA ARG A 436 42.44 57.05 -1.18
C ARG A 436 43.97 57.03 -1.29
N GLU A 437 44.62 55.98 -0.79
CA GLU A 437 46.06 55.72 -0.98
C GLU A 437 46.42 55.51 -2.47
N GLN A 438 45.60 54.79 -3.24
CA GLN A 438 45.80 54.59 -4.67
C GLN A 438 45.60 55.89 -5.49
N ILE A 439 44.60 56.72 -5.15
CA ILE A 439 44.38 58.04 -5.76
C ILE A 439 45.60 58.94 -5.51
N THR A 440 45.96 59.17 -4.25
CA THR A 440 47.06 60.07 -3.88
C THR A 440 48.43 59.61 -4.42
N SER A 441 48.65 58.30 -4.50
CA SER A 441 49.82 57.72 -5.17
C SER A 441 49.84 58.02 -6.68
N ARG A 442 48.69 57.90 -7.36
CA ARG A 442 48.55 58.19 -8.80
C ARG A 442 48.71 59.68 -9.11
N GLU A 443 48.17 60.56 -8.27
CA GLU A 443 48.35 62.01 -8.36
C GLU A 443 49.81 62.42 -8.15
N ARG A 444 50.47 61.87 -7.12
CA ARG A 444 51.91 62.07 -6.88
C ARG A 444 52.74 61.61 -8.08
N GLY A 445 52.42 60.46 -8.67
CA GLY A 445 53.06 59.95 -9.89
C GLY A 445 52.89 60.90 -11.09
N ARG A 446 51.66 61.39 -11.35
CA ARG A 446 51.38 62.38 -12.40
C ARG A 446 52.20 63.67 -12.21
N ALA A 447 52.22 64.22 -11.00
CA ALA A 447 52.91 65.48 -10.71
C ALA A 447 54.45 65.36 -10.75
N ILE A 448 55.01 64.19 -10.45
CA ILE A 448 56.43 63.87 -10.67
C ILE A 448 56.75 63.87 -12.17
N ALA A 449 55.95 63.15 -12.98
CA ALA A 449 56.16 63.05 -14.43
C ALA A 449 56.02 64.41 -15.16
N GLU A 450 55.09 65.27 -14.72
CA GLU A 450 54.97 66.65 -15.20
C GLU A 450 56.22 67.47 -14.85
N SER A 451 56.71 67.36 -13.62
CA SER A 451 57.92 68.05 -13.15
C SER A 451 59.14 67.63 -13.96
N GLU A 452 59.33 66.33 -14.19
CA GLU A 452 60.40 65.80 -15.04
C GLU A 452 60.28 66.33 -16.49
N SER A 453 59.06 66.34 -17.04
CA SER A 453 58.78 66.86 -18.39
C SER A 453 58.98 68.37 -18.52
N ARG A 454 58.85 69.14 -17.43
CA ARG A 454 59.21 70.57 -17.37
C ARG A 454 60.73 70.74 -17.34
N ILE A 455 61.44 69.97 -16.51
CA ILE A 455 62.91 70.03 -16.41
C ILE A 455 63.56 69.64 -17.74
N ARG A 456 63.14 68.54 -18.37
CA ARG A 456 63.67 68.09 -19.67
C ARG A 456 63.52 69.15 -20.78
N ARG A 457 62.42 69.91 -20.79
CA ARG A 457 62.23 71.04 -21.72
C ARG A 457 63.22 72.19 -21.47
N LEU A 458 63.50 72.54 -20.22
CA LEU A 458 64.49 73.58 -19.87
C LEU A 458 65.94 73.17 -20.19
N VAL A 459 66.24 71.87 -20.16
CA VAL A 459 67.54 71.34 -20.67
C VAL A 459 67.63 71.49 -22.18
N GLN A 460 66.53 71.24 -22.91
CA GLN A 460 66.47 71.37 -24.37
C GLN A 460 66.54 72.82 -24.86
N SER A 461 66.05 73.81 -24.10
CA SER A 461 66.20 75.24 -24.43
C SER A 461 67.59 75.82 -24.10
N GLY A 462 68.48 75.02 -23.49
CA GLY A 462 69.82 75.47 -23.07
C GLY A 462 69.86 76.23 -21.74
N GLU A 463 68.72 76.41 -21.07
CA GLU A 463 68.57 77.18 -19.84
C GLU A 463 69.02 76.39 -18.59
N MET A 464 70.27 75.92 -18.58
CA MET A 464 70.80 74.96 -17.59
C MET A 464 70.60 75.41 -16.13
N ASN A 465 70.67 76.72 -15.85
CA ASN A 465 70.42 77.27 -14.52
C ASN A 465 68.94 77.19 -14.10
N ALA A 466 68.01 77.45 -15.03
CA ALA A 466 66.57 77.30 -14.78
C ALA A 466 66.18 75.82 -14.68
N ALA A 467 66.80 74.96 -15.48
CA ALA A 467 66.64 73.51 -15.41
C ALA A 467 67.12 72.94 -14.06
N LEU A 468 68.25 73.42 -13.53
CA LEU A 468 68.73 73.10 -12.18
C LEU A 468 67.74 73.55 -11.11
N TRP A 469 67.32 74.82 -11.14
CA TRP A 469 66.38 75.36 -10.15
C TRP A 469 65.02 74.63 -10.17
N ALA A 470 64.52 74.27 -11.36
CA ALA A 470 63.31 73.46 -11.50
C ALA A 470 63.49 72.01 -10.98
N ALA A 471 64.68 71.42 -11.12
CA ALA A 471 64.99 70.11 -10.55
C ALA A 471 65.11 70.15 -9.02
N ASP A 472 65.66 71.24 -8.48
CA ASP A 472 65.77 71.46 -7.04
C ASP A 472 64.37 71.62 -6.39
N GLN A 473 63.49 72.45 -6.97
CA GLN A 473 62.10 72.56 -6.53
C GLN A 473 61.33 71.23 -6.65
N ALA A 474 61.57 70.45 -7.71
CA ALA A 474 60.92 69.16 -7.88
C ALA A 474 61.39 68.13 -6.82
N LEU A 475 62.64 68.20 -6.37
CA LEU A 475 63.19 67.35 -5.31
C LEU A 475 62.80 67.80 -3.91
N GLU A 476 62.61 69.11 -3.68
CA GLU A 476 62.03 69.65 -2.46
C GLU A 476 60.57 69.21 -2.30
N LYS A 477 59.77 69.29 -3.38
CA LYS A 477 58.38 68.85 -3.39
C LYS A 477 58.22 67.32 -3.39
N PHE A 478 59.17 66.59 -3.98
CA PHE A 478 59.14 65.13 -4.09
C PHE A 478 60.48 64.50 -3.65
N PRO A 479 60.79 64.52 -2.33
CA PRO A 479 62.03 63.98 -1.82
C PRO A 479 62.17 62.47 -2.08
N GLY A 480 63.40 62.02 -2.34
CA GLY A 480 63.76 60.62 -2.58
C GLY A 480 63.50 60.08 -4.00
N VAL A 481 62.93 60.87 -4.91
CA VAL A 481 62.61 60.44 -6.29
C VAL A 481 63.90 60.35 -7.14
N GLN A 482 64.36 59.12 -7.37
CA GLN A 482 65.64 58.84 -8.06
C GLN A 482 65.74 59.46 -9.48
N PRO A 483 64.73 59.37 -10.37
CA PRO A 483 64.81 60.00 -11.70
C PRO A 483 65.05 61.52 -11.66
N LEU A 484 64.42 62.23 -10.72
CA LEU A 484 64.62 63.67 -10.54
C LEU A 484 66.02 63.98 -9.97
N ALA A 485 66.53 63.13 -9.07
CA ALA A 485 67.86 63.29 -8.47
C ALA A 485 69.00 63.03 -9.49
N GLU A 486 68.82 62.04 -10.35
CA GLU A 486 69.74 61.74 -11.45
C GLU A 486 69.69 62.82 -12.54
N LEU A 487 68.49 63.27 -12.91
CA LEU A 487 68.31 64.38 -13.85
C LEU A 487 68.99 65.65 -13.33
N ARG A 488 68.76 66.05 -12.06
CA ARG A 488 69.46 67.16 -11.40
C ARG A 488 70.98 67.03 -11.51
N ARG A 489 71.53 65.85 -11.19
CA ARG A 489 72.97 65.57 -11.24
C ARG A 489 73.53 65.72 -12.66
N SER A 490 72.81 65.26 -13.68
CA SER A 490 73.23 65.39 -15.08
C SER A 490 73.35 66.86 -15.52
N ILE A 491 72.40 67.71 -15.11
CA ILE A 491 72.35 69.13 -15.46
C ILE A 491 73.44 69.92 -14.70
N ALA A 492 73.72 69.54 -13.45
CA ALA A 492 74.83 70.14 -12.69
C ALA A 492 76.18 69.94 -13.40
N MET A 493 76.40 68.72 -13.93
CA MET A 493 77.62 68.39 -14.68
C MET A 493 77.71 69.13 -16.02
N SER A 494 76.61 69.28 -16.78
CA SER A 494 76.61 70.03 -18.04
C SER A 494 76.81 71.53 -17.83
N ALA A 495 76.17 72.12 -16.80
CA ALA A 495 76.35 73.52 -16.42
C ALA A 495 77.82 73.80 -16.00
N GLN A 496 78.41 72.93 -15.18
CA GLN A 496 79.80 73.08 -14.73
C GLN A 496 80.80 72.90 -15.89
N ARG A 497 80.54 71.99 -16.84
CA ARG A 497 81.33 71.88 -18.07
C ARG A 497 81.27 73.17 -18.88
N SER A 498 80.06 73.68 -19.16
CA SER A 498 79.86 74.89 -19.97
C SER A 498 80.59 76.11 -19.41
N LYS A 499 80.45 76.36 -18.10
CA LYS A 499 81.13 77.48 -17.43
C LYS A 499 82.66 77.39 -17.53
N ALA A 500 83.23 76.20 -17.27
CA ALA A 500 84.68 76.01 -17.30
C ALA A 500 85.29 76.19 -18.71
N ILE A 501 84.54 75.87 -19.77
CA ILE A 501 84.96 76.11 -21.16
C ILE A 501 84.95 77.61 -21.47
N GLN A 502 83.90 78.35 -21.05
CA GLN A 502 83.79 79.79 -21.27
C GLN A 502 84.91 80.58 -20.58
N GLU A 503 85.17 80.31 -19.29
CA GLU A 503 86.19 81.00 -18.49
C GLU A 503 87.59 80.82 -19.11
N VAL A 504 87.97 79.58 -19.46
CA VAL A 504 89.28 79.30 -20.07
C VAL A 504 89.39 79.86 -21.48
N SER A 505 88.30 79.89 -22.26
CA SER A 505 88.32 80.49 -23.60
C SER A 505 88.63 81.99 -23.53
N ALA A 506 87.96 82.71 -22.64
CA ALA A 506 88.19 84.14 -22.43
C ALA A 506 89.61 84.44 -21.90
N ASP A 507 90.08 83.70 -20.90
CA ASP A 507 91.45 83.81 -20.38
C ASP A 507 92.50 83.61 -21.49
N THR A 508 92.32 82.58 -22.33
CA THR A 508 93.28 82.20 -23.37
C THR A 508 93.36 83.27 -24.46
N GLU A 509 92.22 83.81 -24.91
CA GLU A 509 92.24 84.89 -25.90
C GLU A 509 92.83 86.19 -25.34
N ALA A 510 92.56 86.52 -24.07
CA ALA A 510 93.15 87.69 -23.41
C ALA A 510 94.68 87.59 -23.27
N LEU A 511 95.21 86.40 -22.97
CA LEU A 511 96.67 86.14 -22.91
C LEU A 511 97.33 86.21 -24.29
N LEU A 512 96.64 85.78 -25.35
CA LEU A 512 97.13 85.93 -26.73
C LEU A 512 97.15 87.38 -27.19
N GLN A 513 96.13 88.18 -26.86
CA GLN A 513 96.11 89.62 -27.15
C GLN A 513 97.24 90.40 -26.43
N LYS A 514 97.67 89.94 -25.25
CA LYS A 514 98.80 90.51 -24.50
C LYS A 514 100.18 90.10 -25.02
N GLY A 515 100.26 89.23 -26.03
CA GLY A 515 101.53 88.72 -26.54
C GLY A 515 102.21 87.71 -25.60
N GLN A 516 101.44 87.01 -24.75
CA GLN A 516 101.92 85.99 -23.80
C GLN A 516 101.50 84.56 -24.24
N PRO A 517 101.90 84.06 -25.43
CA PRO A 517 101.34 82.83 -25.99
C PRO A 517 101.75 81.55 -25.24
N ALA A 518 102.89 81.56 -24.54
CA ALA A 518 103.30 80.44 -23.68
C ALA A 518 102.36 80.28 -22.47
N GLU A 519 101.94 81.39 -21.85
CA GLU A 519 100.96 81.38 -20.75
C GLU A 519 99.56 81.01 -21.25
N ALA A 520 99.15 81.53 -22.41
CA ALA A 520 97.90 81.14 -23.06
C ALA A 520 97.84 79.62 -23.31
N LEU A 521 98.93 79.05 -23.86
CA LEU A 521 99.05 77.61 -24.11
C LEU A 521 99.00 76.79 -22.82
N ALA A 522 99.69 77.25 -21.76
CA ALA A 522 99.65 76.61 -20.45
C ALA A 522 98.24 76.67 -19.80
N ARG A 523 97.46 77.73 -20.06
CA ARG A 523 96.11 77.93 -19.52
C ARG A 523 95.07 77.02 -20.17
N VAL A 524 95.08 76.89 -21.50
CA VAL A 524 94.09 76.09 -22.25
C VAL A 524 94.35 74.58 -22.17
N THR A 525 95.61 74.16 -22.18
CA THR A 525 96.01 72.74 -22.25
C THR A 525 95.36 71.82 -21.20
N PRO A 526 95.38 72.11 -19.88
CA PRO A 526 94.82 71.21 -18.87
C PRO A 526 93.29 71.10 -18.92
N VAL A 527 92.59 72.14 -19.41
CA VAL A 527 91.13 72.12 -19.50
C VAL A 527 90.64 71.50 -20.80
N GLN A 528 91.39 71.64 -21.91
CA GLN A 528 91.18 70.79 -23.08
C GLN A 528 91.46 69.32 -22.75
N ALA A 529 92.50 69.00 -21.97
CA ALA A 529 92.75 67.61 -21.56
C ALA A 529 91.60 67.01 -20.72
N LYS A 530 90.86 67.84 -19.97
CA LYS A 530 89.65 67.44 -19.24
C LYS A 530 88.40 67.31 -20.13
N TYR A 531 88.34 68.07 -21.23
CA TYR A 531 87.21 68.10 -22.18
C TYR A 531 87.73 67.89 -23.61
N ALA A 532 88.34 66.72 -23.87
CA ALA A 532 89.13 66.46 -25.07
C ALA A 532 88.36 66.63 -26.39
N ASP A 533 87.06 66.30 -26.39
CA ASP A 533 86.17 66.40 -27.54
C ASP A 533 85.71 67.84 -27.85
N ASP A 534 86.16 68.84 -27.07
CA ASP A 534 85.71 70.21 -27.22
C ASP A 534 86.45 70.95 -28.35
N ALA A 535 85.75 71.11 -29.47
CA ALA A 535 86.29 71.74 -30.68
C ALA A 535 86.71 73.21 -30.47
N GLN A 536 86.07 73.94 -29.55
CA GLN A 536 86.45 75.34 -29.28
C GLN A 536 87.80 75.37 -28.56
N LEU A 537 87.97 74.62 -27.48
CA LEU A 537 89.25 74.51 -26.76
C LEU A 537 90.38 73.99 -27.66
N ALA A 538 90.10 73.01 -28.53
CA ALA A 538 91.08 72.50 -29.49
C ALA A 538 91.56 73.58 -30.48
N SER A 539 90.66 74.41 -31.00
CA SER A 539 91.02 75.51 -31.91
C SER A 539 91.82 76.60 -31.19
N LEU A 540 91.46 76.94 -29.95
CA LEU A 540 92.14 77.94 -29.12
C LEU A 540 93.56 77.49 -28.74
N ARG A 541 93.75 76.22 -28.39
CA ARG A 541 95.08 75.66 -28.17
C ARG A 541 95.94 75.76 -29.42
N ARG A 542 95.44 75.34 -30.59
CA ARG A 542 96.22 75.40 -31.84
C ARG A 542 96.64 76.84 -32.17
N LYS A 543 95.75 77.82 -31.96
CA LYS A 543 96.05 79.25 -32.08
C LYS A 543 97.20 79.67 -31.14
N ALA A 544 97.17 79.24 -29.87
CA ALA A 544 98.22 79.54 -28.90
C ALA A 544 99.58 78.89 -29.22
N GLU A 545 99.59 77.64 -29.71
CA GLU A 545 100.82 76.96 -30.17
C GLU A 545 101.51 77.75 -31.29
N LEU A 546 100.77 78.21 -32.30
CA LEU A 546 101.33 78.97 -33.42
C LEU A 546 101.95 80.31 -32.99
N HIS A 547 101.26 81.09 -32.16
CA HIS A 547 101.83 82.32 -31.61
C HIS A 547 103.07 82.05 -30.72
N SER A 548 103.15 80.88 -30.06
CA SER A 548 104.33 80.50 -29.27
C SER A 548 105.57 80.26 -30.14
N TYR A 549 105.42 79.55 -31.26
CA TYR A 549 106.53 79.36 -32.23
C TYR A 549 106.99 80.68 -32.86
N ALA A 550 106.07 81.62 -33.10
CA ALA A 550 106.41 82.96 -33.59
C ALA A 550 107.29 83.74 -32.59
N ALA A 551 106.86 83.80 -31.32
CA ALA A 551 107.63 84.45 -30.26
C ALA A 551 109.02 83.81 -30.04
N GLN A 552 109.14 82.48 -30.23
CA GLN A 552 110.43 81.78 -30.17
C GLN A 552 111.34 82.15 -31.35
N ALA A 553 110.80 82.30 -32.57
CA ALA A 553 111.57 82.73 -33.74
C ALA A 553 112.09 84.18 -33.58
N ASP A 554 111.26 85.12 -33.13
CA ASP A 554 111.68 86.49 -32.83
C ASP A 554 112.77 86.54 -31.72
N ALA A 555 112.65 85.72 -30.68
CA ALA A 555 113.68 85.63 -29.62
C ALA A 555 115.03 85.09 -30.14
N MET A 556 115.02 84.14 -31.08
CA MET A 556 116.25 83.62 -31.72
C MET A 556 116.86 84.61 -32.71
N LEU A 557 116.06 85.47 -33.34
CA LEU A 557 116.57 86.59 -34.14
C LEU A 557 117.26 87.62 -33.23
N ALA A 558 116.61 88.00 -32.13
CA ALA A 558 117.13 88.97 -31.16
C ALA A 558 118.43 88.50 -30.46
N SER A 559 118.62 87.20 -30.26
CA SER A 559 119.86 86.62 -29.71
C SER A 559 121.01 86.52 -30.72
N GLY A 560 120.82 87.03 -31.95
CA GLY A 560 121.85 87.05 -32.99
C GLY A 560 122.00 85.73 -33.76
N GLN A 561 121.00 84.84 -33.70
CA GLN A 561 121.00 83.54 -34.40
C GLN A 561 119.94 83.49 -35.52
N PRO A 562 120.08 84.29 -36.60
CA PRO A 562 119.03 84.43 -37.61
C PRO A 562 118.78 83.14 -38.42
N GLU A 563 119.77 82.24 -38.56
CA GLU A 563 119.57 80.95 -39.22
C GLU A 563 118.71 79.99 -38.37
N THR A 564 118.92 79.93 -37.05
CA THR A 564 118.08 79.15 -36.12
C THR A 564 116.65 79.70 -36.04
N ALA A 565 116.53 81.03 -36.02
CA ALA A 565 115.24 81.73 -36.04
C ALA A 565 114.43 81.42 -37.31
N LEU A 566 115.09 81.46 -38.47
CA LEU A 566 114.48 81.10 -39.76
C LEU A 566 114.01 79.64 -39.76
N GLN A 567 114.81 78.71 -39.24
CA GLN A 567 114.44 77.29 -39.19
C GLN A 567 113.15 77.02 -38.41
N ILE A 568 112.96 77.65 -37.24
CA ILE A 568 111.73 77.52 -36.44
C ILE A 568 110.51 78.03 -37.22
N ALA A 569 110.64 79.20 -37.86
CA ALA A 569 109.58 79.80 -38.64
C ALA A 569 109.24 79.00 -39.91
N GLU A 570 110.24 78.46 -40.60
CA GLU A 570 110.03 77.60 -41.78
C GLU A 570 109.38 76.25 -41.43
N GLN A 571 109.67 75.69 -40.26
CA GLN A 571 109.10 74.41 -39.82
C GLN A 571 107.65 74.55 -39.32
N HIS A 572 107.31 75.63 -38.63
CA HIS A 572 106.03 75.74 -37.91
C HIS A 572 105.06 76.82 -38.41
N LEU A 573 105.53 77.84 -39.16
CA LEU A 573 104.74 79.03 -39.49
C LEU A 573 104.57 79.26 -41.01
N VAL A 574 105.40 78.64 -41.85
CA VAL A 574 105.51 78.93 -43.29
C VAL A 574 104.25 78.65 -44.13
N ARG A 575 103.25 78.01 -43.55
CA ARG A 575 101.94 77.70 -44.19
C ARG A 575 100.74 78.28 -43.41
N GLU A 576 101.00 78.97 -42.31
CA GLU A 576 99.98 79.44 -41.36
C GLU A 576 99.74 80.94 -41.58
N LYS A 577 98.51 81.31 -41.93
CA LYS A 577 98.16 82.69 -42.33
C LYS A 577 98.46 83.69 -41.22
N GLY A 578 99.07 84.81 -41.60
CA GLY A 578 99.41 85.91 -40.68
C GLY A 578 100.88 85.94 -40.21
N PHE A 579 101.63 84.85 -40.39
CA PHE A 579 103.07 84.79 -40.03
C PHE A 579 104.02 84.98 -41.23
N GLU A 580 103.49 85.21 -42.43
CA GLU A 580 104.23 85.33 -43.70
C GLU A 580 105.31 86.43 -43.67
N GLY A 581 105.00 87.60 -43.08
CA GLY A 581 105.93 88.71 -42.96
C GLY A 581 107.12 88.45 -42.02
N LEU A 582 106.94 87.59 -41.00
CA LEU A 582 108.01 87.17 -40.08
C LEU A 582 109.05 86.34 -40.85
N VAL A 583 108.59 85.33 -41.59
CA VAL A 583 109.44 84.46 -42.41
C VAL A 583 110.22 85.27 -43.45
N ALA A 584 109.55 86.20 -44.15
CA ALA A 584 110.18 87.04 -45.16
C ALA A 584 111.34 87.87 -44.58
N ARG A 585 111.12 88.51 -43.42
CA ARG A 585 112.12 89.33 -42.72
C ARG A 585 113.33 88.52 -42.27
N LEU A 586 113.09 87.32 -41.74
CA LEU A 586 114.14 86.39 -41.31
C LEU A 586 115.08 86.00 -42.46
N ARG A 587 114.55 85.73 -43.66
CA ARG A 587 115.37 85.38 -44.84
C ARG A 587 116.30 86.52 -45.27
N SER A 588 115.82 87.76 -45.31
CA SER A 588 116.63 88.91 -45.74
C SER A 588 117.82 89.22 -44.82
N GLU A 589 117.69 89.01 -43.51
CA GLU A 589 118.75 89.27 -42.53
C GLU A 589 119.93 88.27 -42.69
N VAL A 590 119.63 86.99 -42.95
CA VAL A 590 120.64 85.95 -43.19
C VAL A 590 121.44 86.24 -44.47
N GLU A 591 120.76 86.65 -45.54
CA GLU A 591 121.39 86.86 -46.85
C GLU A 591 122.34 88.07 -46.87
N LEU A 592 122.01 89.13 -46.13
CA LEU A 592 122.79 90.36 -46.08
C LEU A 592 124.16 90.16 -45.39
N ARG A 593 124.17 89.50 -44.23
CA ARG A 593 125.39 89.21 -43.46
C ARG A 593 126.39 88.30 -44.19
N ARG A 594 125.91 87.44 -45.09
CA ARG A 594 126.78 86.55 -45.90
C ARG A 594 127.63 87.31 -46.93
N LYS A 595 127.29 88.55 -47.29
CA LYS A 595 128.07 89.35 -48.26
C LYS A 595 129.28 90.06 -47.66
N GLU A 596 129.15 90.61 -46.45
CA GLU A 596 130.22 91.42 -45.81
C GLU A 596 131.51 90.62 -45.55
N VAL A 597 131.35 89.36 -45.11
CA VAL A 597 132.45 88.45 -44.76
C VAL A 597 133.41 88.22 -45.95
N VAL A 598 132.88 88.15 -47.17
CA VAL A 598 133.68 87.89 -48.39
C VAL A 598 134.56 89.10 -48.74
N ILE A 599 134.00 90.31 -48.69
CA ILE A 599 134.70 91.56 -49.02
C ILE A 599 135.84 91.85 -48.01
N GLY A 600 135.62 91.53 -46.72
CA GLY A 600 136.65 91.67 -45.69
C GLY A 600 137.91 90.83 -45.95
N GLN A 601 137.76 89.62 -46.51
CA GLN A 601 138.89 88.74 -46.84
C GLN A 601 139.73 89.27 -48.01
N ALA A 602 139.11 89.90 -49.01
CA ALA A 602 139.82 90.52 -50.13
C ALA A 602 140.71 91.70 -49.67
N ARG A 603 140.20 92.56 -48.77
CA ARG A 603 140.96 93.67 -48.16
C ARG A 603 142.23 93.19 -47.46
N ALA A 604 142.09 92.19 -46.59
CA ALA A 604 143.23 91.63 -45.85
C ALA A 604 144.30 91.02 -46.77
N ARG A 605 143.88 90.39 -47.88
CA ARG A 605 144.80 89.75 -48.84
C ARG A 605 145.66 90.76 -49.60
N LEU A 606 145.06 91.88 -50.05
CA LEU A 606 145.79 92.95 -50.73
C LEU A 606 146.80 93.66 -49.81
N ALA A 607 146.44 93.92 -48.55
CA ALA A 607 147.36 94.49 -47.57
C ALA A 607 148.58 93.60 -47.30
N ALA A 608 148.39 92.28 -47.22
CA ALA A 608 149.48 91.31 -47.05
C ALA A 608 150.45 91.31 -48.25
N LEU A 609 149.93 91.37 -49.48
CA LEU A 609 150.75 91.47 -50.70
C LEU A 609 151.66 92.72 -50.67
N GLN A 610 151.14 93.86 -50.22
CA GLN A 610 151.92 95.10 -50.14
C GLN A 610 153.05 95.03 -49.10
N GLN A 611 152.86 94.37 -47.96
CA GLN A 611 153.95 94.14 -47.00
C GLN A 611 155.05 93.22 -47.57
N THR A 612 154.68 92.21 -48.37
CA THR A 612 155.67 91.29 -48.96
C THR A 612 156.58 91.91 -50.01
N LEU A 613 156.28 93.12 -50.54
CA LEU A 613 157.16 93.80 -51.51
C LEU A 613 158.55 94.09 -50.95
N VAL A 614 158.62 94.59 -49.71
CA VAL A 614 159.80 95.29 -49.16
C VAL A 614 161.00 94.35 -48.96
N SER A 615 160.76 93.05 -48.81
CA SER A 615 161.78 92.01 -48.58
C SER A 615 161.89 90.97 -49.71
N THR A 616 161.15 91.13 -50.81
CA THR A 616 161.03 90.09 -51.84
C THR A 616 162.12 90.15 -52.91
N SER A 617 162.70 88.99 -53.22
CA SER A 617 163.61 88.81 -54.35
C SER A 617 162.97 89.23 -55.68
N ARG A 618 163.72 90.00 -56.50
CA ARG A 618 163.30 90.64 -57.76
C ARG A 618 162.45 89.78 -58.71
N ARG A 619 162.68 88.46 -58.68
CA ARG A 619 161.81 87.44 -59.29
C ARG A 619 160.34 87.67 -58.94
N LYS A 620 159.85 87.47 -57.72
CA LYS A 620 158.39 87.32 -57.49
C LYS A 620 157.52 88.59 -57.70
N LEU A 621 158.11 89.76 -57.88
CA LEU A 621 157.42 91.04 -58.02
C LEU A 621 156.26 91.11 -59.06
N PRO A 622 156.35 90.58 -60.31
CA PRO A 622 155.26 90.73 -61.29
C PRO A 622 154.08 89.83 -60.96
N ALA A 623 154.33 88.72 -60.24
CA ALA A 623 153.27 87.87 -59.74
C ALA A 623 152.47 88.58 -58.65
N ILE A 624 153.14 89.29 -57.74
CA ILE A 624 152.49 90.11 -56.70
C ILE A 624 151.61 91.19 -57.34
N ALA A 625 152.11 91.91 -58.35
CA ALA A 625 151.29 92.86 -59.12
C ALA A 625 150.11 92.18 -59.85
N SER A 626 150.27 90.95 -60.34
CA SER A 626 149.16 90.21 -60.98
C SER A 626 148.11 89.69 -60.00
N GLU A 627 148.50 89.20 -58.81
CA GLU A 627 147.55 88.75 -57.76
C GLU A 627 146.78 89.96 -57.22
N ALA A 628 147.45 91.10 -57.00
CA ALA A 628 146.81 92.34 -56.60
C ALA A 628 145.76 92.83 -57.62
N ARG A 629 146.10 92.87 -58.92
CA ARG A 629 145.16 93.22 -60.01
C ARG A 629 143.99 92.22 -60.09
N MET A 630 144.22 90.93 -59.86
CA MET A 630 143.19 89.90 -59.93
C MET A 630 142.17 90.01 -58.78
N ILE A 631 142.63 90.28 -57.56
CA ILE A 631 141.73 90.49 -56.39
C ILE A 631 140.88 91.75 -56.61
N ALA A 632 141.46 92.82 -57.15
CA ALA A 632 140.71 94.03 -57.50
C ALA A 632 139.69 93.77 -58.62
N ALA A 633 140.02 92.98 -59.65
CA ALA A 633 139.12 92.65 -60.74
C ALA A 633 137.91 91.78 -60.33
N LEU A 634 138.08 90.91 -59.32
CA LEU A 634 136.99 90.11 -58.73
C LEU A 634 136.00 90.93 -57.90
N HIS A 635 136.38 92.15 -57.49
CA HIS A 635 135.58 93.09 -56.71
C HIS A 635 135.65 94.49 -57.35
N GLY A 636 135.37 94.57 -58.65
CA GLY A 636 135.52 95.79 -59.46
C GLY A 636 134.60 96.96 -59.04
N ASP A 637 133.60 96.68 -58.23
CA ASP A 637 132.67 97.60 -57.57
C ASP A 637 133.24 98.24 -56.28
N VAL A 638 134.35 97.72 -55.74
CA VAL A 638 134.94 98.14 -54.46
C VAL A 638 136.19 99.00 -54.69
N ALA A 639 135.98 100.33 -54.76
CA ALA A 639 137.01 101.30 -55.16
C ALA A 639 138.30 101.29 -54.32
N ASP A 640 138.23 101.00 -53.01
CA ASP A 640 139.42 100.95 -52.15
C ASP A 640 140.32 99.73 -52.42
N LEU A 641 139.76 98.63 -52.96
CA LEU A 641 140.55 97.47 -53.41
C LEU A 641 141.28 97.77 -54.72
N GLN A 642 140.62 98.49 -55.64
CA GLN A 642 141.21 98.96 -56.91
C GLN A 642 142.43 99.86 -56.65
N GLU A 643 142.29 100.84 -55.76
CA GLU A 643 143.37 101.80 -55.49
C GLU A 643 144.56 101.16 -54.76
N ALA A 644 144.32 100.24 -53.81
CA ALA A 644 145.39 99.48 -53.16
C ALA A 644 146.21 98.66 -54.17
N ALA A 645 145.54 97.97 -55.11
CA ALA A 645 146.20 97.19 -56.15
C ALA A 645 147.04 98.05 -57.11
N ALA A 646 146.59 99.28 -57.42
CA ALA A 646 147.34 100.21 -58.27
C ALA A 646 148.66 100.66 -57.62
N ARG A 647 148.64 101.00 -56.31
CA ARG A 647 149.85 101.39 -55.55
C ARG A 647 150.88 100.25 -55.48
N ILE A 648 150.42 99.00 -55.33
CA ILE A 648 151.26 97.81 -55.39
C ILE A 648 151.89 97.65 -56.79
N GLY A 649 151.14 97.93 -57.87
CA GLY A 649 151.63 97.87 -59.24
C GLY A 649 152.80 98.83 -59.51
N GLN A 650 152.65 100.10 -59.15
CA GLN A 650 153.68 101.13 -59.37
C GLN A 650 154.97 100.86 -58.56
N SER A 651 154.83 100.44 -57.30
CA SER A 651 155.97 100.10 -56.44
C SER A 651 156.65 98.80 -56.86
N VAL A 652 155.93 97.87 -57.48
CA VAL A 652 156.52 96.72 -58.20
C VAL A 652 157.38 97.21 -59.36
N GLU A 653 156.85 98.03 -60.28
CA GLU A 653 157.53 98.44 -61.51
C GLU A 653 158.88 99.15 -61.27
N ALA A 654 158.95 100.01 -60.25
CA ALA A 654 160.21 100.65 -59.83
C ALA A 654 161.31 99.64 -59.42
N ALA A 655 160.94 98.50 -58.85
CA ALA A 655 161.87 97.43 -58.49
C ALA A 655 162.10 96.41 -59.63
N LEU A 656 161.22 96.37 -60.64
CA LEU A 656 161.00 95.17 -61.46
C LEU A 656 161.86 94.96 -62.70
N ALA A 657 163.10 95.39 -62.70
CA ALA A 657 164.01 94.76 -63.64
C ALA A 657 164.32 93.23 -63.28
N ALA A 658 163.30 92.29 -62.92
CA ALA A 658 163.07 90.74 -63.23
C ALA A 658 162.19 89.45 -62.40
N THR A 659 160.78 88.90 -62.49
CA THR A 659 159.74 87.49 -62.47
C THR A 659 158.85 86.26 -61.45
N GLN A 660 157.41 85.82 -61.29
CA GLN A 660 156.46 84.41 -60.95
C GLN A 660 155.23 83.80 -59.77
N PRO A 661 153.98 82.94 -59.88
CA PRO A 661 152.69 82.34 -58.92
C PRO A 661 151.60 80.91 -58.92
N LYS A 662 150.50 80.44 -58.00
CA LYS A 662 149.25 79.25 -58.01
C LYS A 662 148.06 78.64 -56.82
N PRO A 663 146.85 77.75 -56.91
CA PRO A 663 145.54 77.23 -55.95
C PRO A 663 144.54 75.75 -55.84
N VAL A 664 143.35 75.36 -55.00
CA VAL A 664 142.30 74.02 -54.80
C VAL A 664 140.78 73.88 -53.88
N ASN A 665 139.67 72.98 -53.38
CA ASN A 665 138.90 71.51 -53.02
C ASN A 665 137.21 71.14 -52.55
N TRP A 666 136.47 69.89 -52.14
CA TRP A 666 134.89 69.45 -51.67
C TRP A 666 134.16 68.02 -50.90
N ARG A 667 132.74 67.63 -50.58
CA ARG A 667 131.93 66.38 -49.73
C ARG A 667 130.23 65.87 -49.56
N LYS A 668 129.55 64.69 -48.92
CA LYS A 668 127.96 64.11 -48.69
C LYS A 668 127.24 62.70 -47.85
N TRP A 669 125.87 62.40 -47.33
CA TRP A 669 124.82 61.07 -47.11
C TRP A 669 123.69 60.54 -45.85
N ILE A 670 122.53 59.58 -45.84
CA ILE A 670 121.46 58.92 -44.68
C ILE A 670 120.09 57.80 -44.80
N ARG A 671 119.33 56.97 -43.79
CA ARG A 671 117.87 56.09 -43.73
C ARG A 671 117.10 55.13 -42.46
N ALA A 672 115.74 54.52 -42.31
CA ALA A 672 114.93 53.55 -41.19
C ALA A 672 113.41 52.64 -41.21
N SER A 673 112.76 51.70 -40.26
CA SER A 673 111.29 50.87 -40.09
C SER A 673 110.80 49.70 -38.88
N ALA A 674 109.69 48.81 -38.40
CA ALA A 674 108.11 48.24 -38.28
C ALA A 674 107.60 46.93 -37.22
N ILE A 675 106.45 46.08 -36.75
CA ILE A 675 104.83 45.69 -36.50
C ILE A 675 104.21 44.28 -35.60
N ALA A 676 102.85 43.87 -35.12
CA ALA A 676 102.20 42.58 -34.24
C ALA A 676 100.55 42.02 -33.93
N VAL A 677 100.00 40.85 -33.18
CA VAL A 677 98.48 40.12 -32.92
C VAL A 677 97.87 38.99 -31.71
N PRO A 678 96.50 38.39 -31.48
CA PRO A 678 95.68 37.48 -30.33
C PRO A 678 94.44 36.24 -30.51
N VAL A 679 93.45 35.40 -29.76
CA VAL A 679 92.75 34.71 -28.39
C VAL A 679 91.37 33.60 -28.31
N LEU A 680 90.80 32.71 -27.26
CA LEU A 680 89.46 31.70 -27.10
C LEU A 680 88.74 30.83 -25.73
N VAL A 681 87.59 29.88 -25.61
CA VAL A 681 86.69 29.12 -24.39
C VAL A 681 85.73 27.65 -24.46
N ILE A 682 84.76 26.77 -23.74
CA ILE A 682 83.70 26.29 -22.52
C ILE A 682 83.06 24.65 -22.35
N GLY A 683 82.12 23.76 -21.59
CA GLY A 683 81.08 23.30 -20.36
C GLY A 683 80.02 21.89 -20.37
N THR A 684 79.08 21.05 -19.56
CA THR A 684 78.46 20.38 -18.15
C THR A 684 77.10 19.26 -17.94
N LEU A 685 76.72 18.23 -16.93
CA LEU A 685 75.33 17.37 -16.44
C LEU A 685 75.22 15.97 -15.39
N ALA A 686 74.28 14.99 -14.76
CA ALA A 686 72.78 14.41 -14.29
C ALA A 686 72.41 12.95 -13.35
N ALA A 687 71.17 12.39 -12.75
CA ALA A 687 70.77 11.01 -11.85
C ALA A 687 69.24 10.31 -11.29
N TRP A 688 68.89 9.02 -10.62
CA TRP A 688 67.50 8.27 -10.01
C TRP A 688 67.36 6.77 -9.10
N LEU A 689 66.42 5.80 -8.43
CA LEU A 689 64.92 5.21 -7.90
C LEU A 689 64.55 3.94 -6.71
N LEU A 690 63.38 3.02 -6.53
CA LEU A 690 62.67 2.11 -5.30
C LEU A 690 61.80 0.58 -5.39
N ARG A 691 60.96 -0.39 -4.60
CA ARG A 691 60.18 -0.99 -3.25
C ARG A 691 59.40 -2.56 -3.08
N SER A 692 58.78 -3.27 -1.94
CA SER A 692 58.03 -4.75 -1.69
C SER A 692 56.92 -5.31 -0.45
N ASN A 693 56.37 -6.65 -0.12
CA ASN A 693 55.29 -7.28 1.02
C ASN A 693 54.71 -8.92 1.30
N ARG A 694 54.03 -9.60 2.46
CA ARG A 694 53.28 -11.09 2.73
C ARG A 694 52.57 -11.82 4.18
N SER A 695 51.64 -12.94 4.39
CA SER A 695 51.26 -13.95 5.66
C SER A 695 50.37 -15.38 5.68
N GLU A 696 50.52 -16.41 6.63
CA GLU A 696 49.99 -17.90 6.61
C GLU A 696 49.57 -18.82 7.92
N PRO A 697 49.01 -20.14 7.87
CA PRO A 697 48.31 -21.01 8.95
C PRO A 697 48.56 -22.64 9.22
N ALA A 698 47.75 -23.46 10.01
CA ALA A 698 47.86 -24.97 10.47
C ALA A 698 46.51 -25.82 10.85
N ALA A 699 46.22 -27.08 11.44
CA ALA A 699 46.75 -28.34 12.21
C ALA A 699 45.79 -29.70 12.33
N SER A 700 45.92 -30.79 13.24
CA SER A 700 45.11 -32.15 13.29
C SER A 700 45.08 -33.21 14.55
N PRO A 701 44.31 -34.40 14.61
CA PRO A 701 43.93 -35.31 15.81
C PRO A 701 44.06 -36.92 15.79
N VAL A 702 43.62 -37.74 16.83
CA VAL A 702 43.73 -39.27 17.01
C VAL A 702 42.54 -40.04 17.79
N LYS A 703 42.50 -41.41 17.94
CA LYS A 703 41.36 -42.36 18.31
C LYS A 703 41.66 -43.61 19.27
N PRO A 704 40.70 -44.33 19.96
CA PRO A 704 40.90 -45.40 21.02
C PRO A 704 40.35 -46.88 20.81
N ILE A 705 40.28 -47.75 21.87
CA ILE A 705 40.06 -49.26 21.93
C ILE A 705 39.07 -49.73 23.09
N ALA A 706 38.48 -50.97 23.12
CA ALA A 706 37.45 -51.46 24.11
C ALA A 706 37.35 -53.02 24.46
N PRO A 707 36.65 -53.50 25.55
CA PRO A 707 36.53 -54.94 25.98
C PRO A 707 35.17 -55.54 26.57
N GLN A 708 35.04 -56.90 26.62
CA GLN A 708 34.24 -57.92 27.44
C GLN A 708 32.78 -57.74 28.01
N SER A 709 31.89 -58.77 27.90
CA SER A 709 30.39 -58.78 28.08
C SER A 709 29.65 -59.74 29.08
N TYR A 710 28.32 -59.46 29.28
CA TYR A 710 27.35 -59.93 30.30
C TYR A 710 25.88 -59.92 29.78
N VAL A 711 25.01 -60.84 30.21
CA VAL A 711 23.60 -60.93 29.74
C VAL A 711 22.60 -60.04 30.51
N LEU A 712 21.68 -59.37 29.79
CA LEU A 712 20.56 -58.55 30.30
C LEU A 712 19.22 -58.96 29.65
N GLN A 713 18.15 -59.06 30.45
CA GLN A 713 16.79 -59.37 29.97
C GLN A 713 15.79 -58.24 30.27
N VAL A 714 14.84 -58.02 29.33
CA VAL A 714 13.91 -56.87 29.29
C VAL A 714 12.50 -57.32 28.90
N ARG A 715 11.47 -56.84 29.60
CA ARG A 715 10.05 -56.87 29.19
C ARG A 715 9.49 -55.46 29.08
N THR A 716 8.40 -55.29 28.34
CA THR A 716 7.71 -54.02 28.18
C THR A 716 6.22 -54.16 28.44
N ASP A 717 5.61 -53.17 29.06
CA ASP A 717 4.19 -53.15 29.36
C ASP A 717 3.56 -51.88 28.74
N PRO A 718 2.60 -51.97 27.79
CA PRO A 718 2.04 -53.20 27.24
C PRO A 718 2.99 -53.97 26.30
N GLU A 719 2.85 -55.30 26.27
CA GLU A 719 3.77 -56.22 25.56
C GLU A 719 3.81 -56.04 24.04
N GLY A 720 5.01 -56.16 23.45
CA GLY A 720 5.25 -56.05 22.01
C GLY A 720 5.83 -54.71 21.55
N ALA A 721 6.40 -53.91 22.46
CA ALA A 721 7.22 -52.77 22.07
C ALA A 721 8.55 -53.20 21.42
N ALA A 722 9.18 -52.30 20.67
CA ALA A 722 10.51 -52.50 20.14
C ALA A 722 11.56 -52.08 21.18
N VAL A 723 12.32 -53.05 21.68
CA VAL A 723 13.41 -52.86 22.63
C VAL A 723 14.74 -52.80 21.87
N ARG A 724 15.53 -51.76 22.16
CA ARG A 724 16.90 -51.58 21.69
C ARG A 724 17.79 -51.29 22.89
N VAL A 725 19.01 -51.81 22.91
CA VAL A 725 20.01 -51.38 23.91
C VAL A 725 21.07 -50.56 23.21
N ARG A 726 21.32 -49.34 23.71
CA ARG A 726 22.13 -48.33 23.01
C ARG A 726 23.61 -48.76 22.96
N GLY A 727 23.98 -49.45 21.88
CA GLY A 727 25.30 -50.04 21.68
C GLY A 727 25.33 -51.36 20.88
N GLN A 728 24.18 -51.97 20.58
CA GLN A 728 24.08 -53.11 19.66
C GLN A 728 22.88 -52.98 18.71
N ASP A 729 23.00 -53.57 17.51
CA ASP A 729 22.10 -53.35 16.38
C ASP A 729 20.82 -54.22 16.27
N PRO A 730 20.63 -55.39 16.93
CA PRO A 730 19.39 -56.16 16.78
C PRO A 730 18.24 -55.54 17.60
N ILE A 731 17.24 -54.99 16.92
CA ILE A 731 15.97 -54.58 17.54
C ILE A 731 15.17 -55.84 17.92
N CYS A 732 14.80 -55.97 19.19
CA CYS A 732 13.97 -57.09 19.67
C CYS A 732 12.52 -56.64 19.89
N ARG A 733 11.56 -57.54 19.58
CA ARG A 733 10.10 -57.33 19.75
C ARG A 733 9.40 -58.53 20.41
N ALA A 734 10.15 -59.43 21.04
CA ALA A 734 9.61 -60.56 21.77
C ALA A 734 9.00 -60.12 23.12
N ALA A 735 8.09 -60.91 23.69
CA ALA A 735 7.50 -60.65 25.00
C ALA A 735 8.53 -60.61 26.15
N THR A 736 9.72 -61.16 25.93
CA THR A 736 10.94 -60.91 26.71
C THR A 736 12.13 -60.88 25.75
N CYS A 737 12.94 -59.82 25.83
CA CYS A 737 14.13 -59.60 25.01
C CYS A 737 15.40 -59.83 25.83
N SER A 738 16.42 -60.45 25.24
CA SER A 738 17.69 -60.79 25.90
C SER A 738 18.87 -60.30 25.05
N PHE A 739 19.84 -59.65 25.70
CA PHE A 739 21.01 -59.03 25.07
C PHE A 739 22.29 -59.41 25.83
N ASP A 740 23.45 -59.45 25.16
CA ASP A 740 24.75 -59.81 25.78
C ASP A 740 25.77 -58.67 25.52
N LEU A 741 26.16 -57.97 26.59
CA LEU A 741 26.59 -56.56 26.57
C LEU A 741 27.80 -56.31 27.49
N PRO A 742 28.81 -55.48 27.12
CA PRO A 742 30.01 -55.22 27.93
C PRO A 742 29.78 -54.86 29.42
N ALA A 743 30.78 -54.98 30.31
CA ALA A 743 30.67 -54.34 31.64
C ALA A 743 30.48 -52.82 31.47
N GLY A 744 29.40 -52.25 32.01
CA GLY A 744 29.08 -50.83 31.78
C GLY A 744 27.62 -50.45 32.08
N ASP A 745 27.28 -49.19 31.79
CA ASP A 745 25.94 -48.63 31.92
C ASP A 745 25.21 -48.62 30.58
N TYR A 746 24.04 -49.26 30.53
CA TYR A 746 23.23 -49.42 29.31
C TYR A 746 21.91 -48.71 29.45
N THR A 747 21.68 -47.70 28.62
CA THR A 747 20.33 -47.20 28.39
C THR A 747 19.58 -48.14 27.45
N VAL A 748 18.57 -48.81 28.00
CA VAL A 748 17.61 -49.64 27.28
C VAL A 748 16.46 -48.75 26.84
N HIS A 749 16.29 -48.61 25.52
CA HIS A 749 15.22 -47.85 24.89
C HIS A 749 14.07 -48.78 24.52
N ALA A 750 12.85 -48.45 24.93
CA ALA A 750 11.65 -49.18 24.53
C ALA A 750 10.65 -48.22 23.86
N GLU A 751 10.35 -48.47 22.57
CA GLU A 751 9.45 -47.65 21.75
C GLU A 751 8.22 -48.45 21.28
N ARG A 752 7.04 -47.84 21.26
CA ARG A 752 5.82 -48.43 20.70
C ARG A 752 4.95 -47.34 20.10
N ALA A 753 4.43 -47.56 18.90
CA ALA A 753 3.51 -46.61 18.26
C ALA A 753 2.28 -46.36 19.16
N GLY A 754 2.01 -45.08 19.45
CA GLY A 754 0.94 -44.64 20.37
C GLY A 754 1.35 -44.50 21.85
N TYR A 755 2.61 -44.79 22.21
CA TYR A 755 3.14 -44.69 23.57
C TYR A 755 4.41 -43.85 23.59
N GLN A 756 4.67 -43.12 24.68
CA GLN A 756 5.96 -42.43 24.84
C GLN A 756 7.07 -43.47 24.97
N ALA A 757 8.15 -43.30 24.20
CA ALA A 757 9.29 -44.19 24.27
C ALA A 757 10.08 -43.93 25.55
N ALA A 758 10.38 -44.98 26.31
CA ALA A 758 11.01 -44.87 27.62
C ALA A 758 12.45 -45.41 27.61
N ASP A 759 13.37 -44.63 28.16
CA ASP A 759 14.77 -44.98 28.36
C ASP A 759 15.01 -45.40 29.82
N ARG A 760 15.53 -46.61 30.04
CA ARG A 760 15.90 -47.13 31.37
C ARG A 760 17.37 -47.53 31.40
N THR A 761 18.17 -46.84 32.22
CA THR A 761 19.60 -47.18 32.40
C THR A 761 19.80 -48.31 33.40
N VAL A 762 20.64 -49.29 33.04
CA VAL A 762 20.97 -50.48 33.83
C VAL A 762 22.49 -50.69 33.85
N ARG A 763 23.06 -50.89 35.04
CA ARG A 763 24.49 -51.15 35.24
C ARG A 763 24.78 -52.65 35.24
N LEU A 764 25.59 -53.12 34.30
CA LEU A 764 26.06 -54.51 34.21
C LEU A 764 27.50 -54.61 34.71
N GLY A 765 27.75 -55.55 35.62
CA GLY A 765 29.06 -55.79 36.21
C GLY A 765 29.04 -56.88 37.29
N PRO A 766 30.21 -57.36 37.74
CA PRO A 766 30.31 -58.48 38.66
C PRO A 766 29.75 -58.10 40.05
N GLY A 767 28.83 -58.93 40.57
CA GLY A 767 28.23 -58.76 41.90
C GLY A 767 26.91 -57.98 41.95
N LEU A 768 26.41 -57.46 40.82
CA LEU A 768 25.07 -56.88 40.71
C LEU A 768 24.06 -57.94 40.23
N GLN A 769 22.80 -57.82 40.65
CA GLN A 769 21.77 -58.83 40.36
C GLN A 769 21.44 -58.90 38.87
N THR A 770 21.75 -60.03 38.25
CA THR A 770 21.24 -60.43 36.93
C THR A 770 19.75 -60.73 37.03
N GLY A 771 18.91 -59.75 36.70
CA GLY A 771 17.46 -59.86 36.85
C GLY A 771 16.69 -59.07 35.79
N LEU A 772 15.73 -59.76 35.17
CA LEU A 772 14.72 -59.27 34.24
C LEU A 772 14.19 -57.87 34.61
N ILE A 773 14.42 -56.85 33.77
CA ILE A 773 13.83 -55.52 33.95
C ILE A 773 12.49 -55.43 33.21
N THR A 774 11.52 -54.69 33.77
CA THR A 774 10.30 -54.28 33.06
C THR A 774 10.33 -52.78 32.78
N ILE A 775 9.91 -52.38 31.58
CA ILE A 775 9.73 -50.98 31.19
C ILE A 775 8.27 -50.77 30.81
N SER A 776 7.50 -50.15 31.71
CA SER A 776 6.13 -49.71 31.38
C SER A 776 6.21 -48.45 30.52
N LEU A 777 5.41 -48.41 29.45
CA LEU A 777 5.31 -47.30 28.52
C LEU A 777 3.98 -46.59 28.76
N GLU A 778 4.02 -45.28 28.94
CA GLU A 778 2.80 -44.48 29.11
C GLU A 778 2.16 -44.22 27.74
N PRO A 779 0.83 -44.43 27.58
CA PRO A 779 0.15 -44.10 26.33
C PRO A 779 0.24 -42.59 26.10
N VAL A 780 0.48 -42.17 24.85
CA VAL A 780 0.49 -40.75 24.51
C VAL A 780 -0.95 -40.23 24.58
N ALA A 781 -1.34 -39.69 25.74
CA ALA A 781 -2.53 -38.87 25.86
C ALA A 781 -2.47 -37.75 24.80
N PRO A 782 -3.57 -37.36 24.15
CA PRO A 782 -3.57 -36.36 23.09
C PRO A 782 -3.22 -34.98 23.66
N THR A 783 -1.92 -34.70 23.76
CA THR A 783 -1.36 -33.45 24.26
C THR A 783 -1.66 -32.32 23.28
N ALA A 784 -2.13 -31.20 23.83
CA ALA A 784 -2.00 -29.91 23.14
C ALA A 784 -0.50 -29.66 22.86
N PRO A 785 -0.14 -29.07 21.71
CA PRO A 785 1.25 -28.95 21.28
C PRO A 785 2.07 -28.05 22.23
N ASP A 786 3.34 -28.41 22.43
CA ASP A 786 4.29 -27.66 23.25
C ASP A 786 4.46 -26.21 22.77
N THR A 787 3.99 -25.26 23.58
CA THR A 787 4.12 -23.83 23.31
C THR A 787 5.50 -23.30 23.65
N SER A 788 6.48 -23.59 22.78
CA SER A 788 7.67 -22.74 22.63
C SER A 788 7.98 -22.33 21.18
N VAL A 789 7.38 -23.00 20.17
CA VAL A 789 7.20 -22.39 18.85
C VAL A 789 6.15 -21.27 19.01
N GLN A 790 6.63 -20.05 19.28
CA GLN A 790 5.79 -18.88 19.11
C GLN A 790 5.39 -18.80 17.64
N THR A 791 4.10 -18.61 17.35
CA THR A 791 3.60 -18.47 15.98
C THR A 791 3.10 -17.06 15.70
N GLY A 792 3.49 -16.49 14.57
CA GLY A 792 2.81 -15.35 13.98
C GLY A 792 1.61 -15.80 13.14
N LEU A 793 0.59 -14.94 13.02
CA LEU A 793 -0.52 -15.18 12.10
C LEU A 793 -0.27 -14.45 10.79
N VAL A 794 -0.20 -15.16 9.67
CA VAL A 794 -0.26 -14.53 8.33
C VAL A 794 -1.68 -14.61 7.81
N LEU A 795 -2.23 -13.46 7.43
CA LEU A 795 -3.43 -13.37 6.61
C LEU A 795 -3.03 -13.03 5.18
N VAL A 796 -3.06 -14.02 4.28
CA VAL A 796 -2.83 -13.83 2.85
C VAL A 796 -4.14 -13.49 2.16
N ARG A 797 -4.14 -12.44 1.32
CA ARG A 797 -5.27 -12.03 0.50
C ARG A 797 -4.86 -11.96 -0.98
N THR A 798 -5.57 -12.70 -1.83
CA THR A 798 -5.31 -12.79 -3.28
C THR A 798 -6.59 -13.24 -4.00
N ALA A 799 -6.50 -13.78 -5.22
CA ALA A 799 -7.64 -14.35 -5.91
C ALA A 799 -8.23 -15.56 -5.14
N PRO A 800 -9.56 -15.78 -5.12
CA PRO A 800 -10.17 -16.99 -4.57
C PRO A 800 -9.65 -18.28 -5.23
N GLY A 801 -9.46 -19.34 -4.44
CA GLY A 801 -8.95 -20.63 -4.92
C GLY A 801 -7.47 -20.63 -5.34
N ALA A 802 -6.69 -19.61 -4.96
CA ALA A 802 -5.25 -19.60 -5.13
C ALA A 802 -4.59 -20.40 -4.00
N ARG A 803 -3.55 -21.18 -4.31
CA ARG A 803 -2.74 -21.88 -3.31
C ARG A 803 -1.72 -20.92 -2.71
N VAL A 804 -1.59 -20.95 -1.40
CA VAL A 804 -0.58 -20.20 -0.64
C VAL A 804 0.53 -21.16 -0.23
N LEU A 805 1.77 -20.76 -0.49
CA LEU A 805 2.97 -21.46 -0.05
C LEU A 805 3.77 -20.57 0.90
N VAL A 806 4.40 -21.20 1.88
CA VAL A 806 5.28 -20.55 2.86
C VAL A 806 6.55 -21.41 2.95
N ASP A 807 7.70 -20.83 2.63
CA ASP A 807 8.99 -21.52 2.50
C ASP A 807 8.94 -22.70 1.50
N ASN A 808 8.11 -22.55 0.47
CA ASN A 808 7.70 -23.55 -0.53
C ASN A 808 6.81 -24.70 -0.03
N GLU A 809 6.42 -24.73 1.26
CA GLU A 809 5.38 -25.65 1.73
C GLU A 809 3.96 -25.08 1.47
N PRO A 810 3.03 -25.86 0.89
CA PRO A 810 1.67 -25.40 0.65
C PRO A 810 0.84 -25.38 1.96
N LYS A 811 0.46 -24.19 2.43
CA LYS A 811 -0.31 -24.02 3.69
C LYS A 811 -1.83 -23.98 3.49
N GLY A 812 -2.33 -23.90 2.25
CA GLY A 812 -3.76 -24.01 1.95
C GLY A 812 -4.20 -23.37 0.63
N LEU A 813 -5.51 -23.39 0.37
CA LEU A 813 -6.16 -22.62 -0.70
C LEU A 813 -6.91 -21.43 -0.08
N THR A 814 -6.92 -20.28 -0.76
CA THR A 814 -7.75 -19.14 -0.36
C THR A 814 -9.24 -19.43 -0.51
N ASN A 815 -10.02 -18.96 0.46
CA ASN A 815 -11.47 -19.09 0.49
C ASN A 815 -12.17 -18.27 -0.61
N ALA A 816 -13.51 -18.34 -0.67
CA ALA A 816 -14.32 -17.59 -1.65
C ALA A 816 -14.17 -16.06 -1.60
N ARG A 817 -13.64 -15.49 -0.50
CA ARG A 817 -13.32 -14.05 -0.36
C ARG A 817 -11.89 -13.70 -0.77
N GLY A 818 -11.10 -14.69 -1.19
CA GLY A 818 -9.70 -14.53 -1.56
C GLY A 818 -8.72 -14.62 -0.38
N GLU A 819 -9.16 -15.10 0.79
CA GLU A 819 -8.39 -15.02 2.03
C GLU A 819 -7.96 -16.42 2.55
N LEU A 820 -6.74 -16.51 3.09
CA LEU A 820 -6.25 -17.62 3.89
C LEU A 820 -5.54 -17.08 5.13
N SER A 821 -5.92 -17.56 6.31
CA SER A 821 -5.19 -17.35 7.57
C SER A 821 -4.36 -18.59 7.89
N ALA A 822 -3.05 -18.43 8.05
CA ALA A 822 -2.13 -19.49 8.44
C ALA A 822 -1.29 -19.07 9.65
N THR A 823 -1.27 -19.89 10.70
CA THR A 823 -0.30 -19.81 11.78
C THR A 823 1.03 -20.40 11.31
N ILE A 824 2.08 -19.59 11.37
CA ILE A 824 3.44 -19.92 10.94
C ILE A 824 4.36 -19.56 12.11
N GLU A 825 5.54 -20.16 12.19
CA GLU A 825 6.53 -19.88 13.24
C GLU A 825 6.95 -18.40 13.25
N ILE A 826 7.59 -17.94 14.33
CA ILE A 826 8.21 -16.60 14.36
C ILE A 826 9.56 -16.61 13.63
N GLY A 827 9.87 -15.49 12.97
CA GLY A 827 11.05 -15.37 12.12
C GLY A 827 10.71 -14.88 10.71
N LYS A 828 11.65 -15.07 9.78
CA LYS A 828 11.54 -14.60 8.40
C LYS A 828 11.13 -15.74 7.48
N HIS A 829 9.92 -15.64 6.95
CA HIS A 829 9.33 -16.65 6.08
C HIS A 829 9.08 -16.09 4.67
N GLU A 830 9.27 -16.93 3.64
CA GLU A 830 9.03 -16.59 2.24
C GLU A 830 7.61 -17.01 1.83
N VAL A 831 6.71 -16.04 1.63
CA VAL A 831 5.33 -16.34 1.20
C VAL A 831 5.20 -16.15 -0.31
N ARG A 832 4.59 -17.13 -0.98
CA ARG A 832 4.25 -17.15 -2.41
C ARG A 832 2.79 -17.54 -2.60
N VAL A 833 2.18 -17.15 -3.72
CA VAL A 833 0.88 -17.66 -4.16
C VAL A 833 0.91 -18.11 -5.62
N GLU A 834 0.18 -19.18 -5.92
CA GLU A 834 0.03 -19.74 -7.25
C GLU A 834 -1.44 -20.07 -7.55
N LYS A 835 -1.83 -20.01 -8.82
CA LYS A 835 -3.17 -20.41 -9.28
C LYS A 835 -3.09 -20.82 -10.75
N ALA A 836 -3.74 -21.91 -11.14
CA ALA A 836 -3.80 -22.32 -12.54
C ALA A 836 -4.40 -21.21 -13.42
N GLY A 837 -3.78 -20.94 -14.57
CA GLY A 837 -4.14 -19.82 -15.46
C GLY A 837 -3.55 -18.45 -15.05
N TYR A 838 -2.78 -18.38 -13.96
CA TYR A 838 -2.11 -17.17 -13.50
C TYR A 838 -0.61 -17.40 -13.37
N ARG A 839 0.18 -16.36 -13.64
CA ARG A 839 1.63 -16.41 -13.42
C ARG A 839 1.90 -16.46 -11.93
N ALA A 840 2.78 -17.37 -11.50
CA ALA A 840 3.21 -17.49 -10.10
C ALA A 840 3.70 -16.13 -9.56
N SER A 841 3.28 -15.78 -8.34
CA SER A 841 3.63 -14.49 -7.74
C SER A 841 5.13 -14.40 -7.44
N GLN A 842 5.71 -13.21 -7.58
CA GLN A 842 6.98 -12.93 -6.91
C GLN A 842 6.83 -13.12 -5.38
N PRO A 843 7.83 -13.71 -4.70
CA PRO A 843 7.77 -13.94 -3.26
C PRO A 843 7.73 -12.64 -2.46
N LYS A 844 7.07 -12.69 -1.30
CA LYS A 844 7.10 -11.63 -0.29
C LYS A 844 7.58 -12.22 1.03
N PHE A 845 8.71 -11.71 1.50
CA PHE A 845 9.24 -12.07 2.81
C PHE A 845 8.45 -11.38 3.92
N VAL A 846 8.14 -12.11 4.98
CA VAL A 846 7.41 -11.61 6.15
C VAL A 846 8.18 -11.92 7.42
N ASP A 847 8.33 -10.92 8.28
CA ASP A 847 8.98 -11.05 9.59
C ASP A 847 7.89 -11.17 10.68
N LEU A 848 7.78 -12.36 11.26
CA LEU A 848 6.71 -12.78 12.16
C LEU A 848 7.15 -12.74 13.62
N THR A 849 6.27 -12.22 14.47
CA THR A 849 6.47 -12.04 15.90
C THR A 849 5.19 -12.47 16.64
N ALA A 850 5.32 -12.99 17.86
CA ALA A 850 4.23 -13.59 18.62
C ALA A 850 2.99 -12.68 18.72
N GLY A 851 1.81 -13.25 18.47
CA GLY A 851 0.52 -12.56 18.58
C GLY A 851 0.23 -11.49 17.51
N ILE A 852 1.20 -11.08 16.70
CA ILE A 852 1.01 -10.07 15.66
C ILE A 852 0.52 -10.71 14.36
N THR A 853 -0.61 -10.21 13.85
CA THR A 853 -1.12 -10.62 12.53
C THR A 853 -0.46 -9.79 11.42
N ARG A 854 0.33 -10.44 10.55
CA ARG A 854 0.86 -9.84 9.32
C ARG A 854 -0.11 -10.08 8.17
N ARG A 855 -0.52 -9.00 7.49
CA ARG A 855 -1.39 -9.08 6.30
C ARG A 855 -0.53 -8.98 5.04
N LEU A 856 -0.67 -9.91 4.11
CA LEU A 856 0.03 -9.93 2.83
C LEU A 856 -1.00 -9.97 1.69
N GLN A 857 -1.00 -8.94 0.84
CA GLN A 857 -1.78 -8.95 -0.40
C GLN A 857 -0.90 -9.40 -1.58
N PHE A 858 -1.44 -10.25 -2.45
CA PHE A 858 -0.81 -10.66 -3.71
C PHE A 858 -1.80 -10.51 -4.87
N ASP A 859 -1.47 -9.65 -5.83
CA ASP A 859 -2.28 -9.43 -7.01
C ASP A 859 -1.77 -10.34 -8.14
N LEU A 860 -2.48 -11.46 -8.35
CA LEU A 860 -2.11 -12.46 -9.35
C LEU A 860 -2.48 -12.00 -10.77
N VAL A 861 -1.48 -11.96 -11.65
CA VAL A 861 -1.65 -11.62 -13.07
C VAL A 861 -1.99 -12.89 -13.85
N GLN A 862 -3.10 -12.86 -14.61
CA GLN A 862 -3.48 -13.97 -15.50
C GLN A 862 -2.45 -14.15 -16.62
N GLU A 863 -2.20 -15.38 -17.03
CA GLU A 863 -1.35 -15.62 -18.19
C GLU A 863 -2.12 -15.26 -19.47
N PRO A 864 -1.53 -14.46 -20.39
CA PRO A 864 -2.22 -14.07 -21.62
C PRO A 864 -2.49 -15.30 -22.48
N GLY A 865 -3.74 -15.44 -22.91
CA GLY A 865 -4.11 -16.43 -23.91
C GLY A 865 -3.69 -16.00 -25.32
N LYS A 866 -4.13 -16.76 -26.31
CA LYS A 866 -3.91 -16.47 -27.73
C LYS A 866 -5.21 -16.63 -28.51
N VAL A 867 -5.40 -15.78 -29.52
CA VAL A 867 -6.42 -15.97 -30.56
C VAL A 867 -5.70 -16.41 -31.83
N GLU A 868 -5.98 -17.63 -32.29
CA GLU A 868 -5.43 -18.18 -33.52
C GLU A 868 -6.48 -18.15 -34.63
N ILE A 869 -6.25 -17.32 -35.66
CA ILE A 869 -7.17 -17.19 -36.80
C ILE A 869 -6.64 -18.00 -37.97
N ARG A 870 -7.39 -19.01 -38.41
CA ARG A 870 -7.00 -19.95 -39.46
C ARG A 870 -7.61 -19.57 -40.81
N GLY A 871 -6.80 -19.67 -41.87
CA GLY A 871 -7.22 -19.41 -43.25
C GLY A 871 -7.40 -17.93 -43.60
N ALA A 872 -6.81 -17.01 -42.83
CA ALA A 872 -6.90 -15.58 -43.12
C ALA A 872 -6.04 -15.22 -44.36
N PRO A 873 -6.58 -14.46 -45.34
CA PRO A 873 -5.81 -14.00 -46.49
C PRO A 873 -4.83 -12.89 -46.09
N ALA A 874 -3.76 -12.70 -46.86
CA ALA A 874 -2.74 -11.71 -46.56
C ALA A 874 -3.25 -10.26 -46.67
N GLY A 875 -2.70 -9.36 -45.84
CA GLY A 875 -3.00 -7.91 -45.87
C GLY A 875 -4.18 -7.46 -45.02
N VAL A 876 -4.96 -8.38 -44.44
CA VAL A 876 -6.06 -8.06 -43.51
C VAL A 876 -5.49 -7.56 -42.19
N ARG A 877 -6.02 -6.45 -41.67
CA ARG A 877 -5.74 -5.98 -40.30
C ARG A 877 -6.69 -6.66 -39.33
N VAL A 878 -6.12 -7.19 -38.25
CA VAL A 878 -6.87 -7.78 -37.15
C VAL A 878 -6.46 -7.08 -35.86
N SER A 879 -7.44 -6.77 -35.00
CA SER A 879 -7.23 -6.12 -33.71
C SER A 879 -8.21 -6.64 -32.66
N LEU A 880 -7.75 -6.81 -31.42
CA LEU A 880 -8.53 -7.25 -30.28
C LEU A 880 -8.88 -6.07 -29.36
N GLY A 881 -9.89 -6.26 -28.50
CA GLY A 881 -10.41 -5.23 -27.58
C GLY A 881 -9.39 -4.76 -26.53
N ASP A 882 -8.37 -5.57 -26.26
CA ASP A 882 -7.22 -5.24 -25.39
C ASP A 882 -6.16 -4.34 -26.07
N GLY A 883 -6.31 -4.02 -27.36
CA GLY A 883 -5.39 -3.19 -28.14
C GLY A 883 -4.34 -3.99 -28.95
N SER A 884 -4.27 -5.31 -28.78
CA SER A 884 -3.36 -6.17 -29.57
C SER A 884 -3.79 -6.20 -31.02
N ALA A 885 -2.89 -5.87 -31.94
CA ALA A 885 -3.19 -5.81 -33.37
C ALA A 885 -2.06 -6.34 -34.26
N VAL A 886 -2.43 -6.92 -35.41
CA VAL A 886 -1.51 -7.52 -36.38
C VAL A 886 -2.03 -7.27 -37.81
N VAL A 887 -1.15 -7.36 -38.79
CA VAL A 887 -1.52 -7.53 -40.20
C VAL A 887 -1.16 -8.95 -40.60
N THR A 888 -2.13 -9.66 -41.16
CA THR A 888 -2.00 -11.05 -41.62
C THR A 888 -1.04 -11.17 -42.80
N THR A 889 -0.19 -12.20 -42.78
CA THR A 889 0.73 -12.55 -43.88
C THR A 889 0.16 -13.61 -44.83
N GLY A 890 -1.06 -14.08 -44.58
CA GLY A 890 -1.66 -15.24 -45.24
C GLY A 890 -1.40 -16.53 -44.47
N SER A 891 -2.40 -17.42 -44.42
CA SER A 891 -2.48 -18.67 -43.63
C SER A 891 -3.06 -18.51 -42.20
N THR A 892 -2.28 -18.79 -41.16
CA THR A 892 -2.73 -18.79 -39.75
C THR A 892 -1.98 -17.72 -38.97
N VAL A 893 -2.70 -16.89 -38.21
CA VAL A 893 -2.10 -15.86 -37.35
C VAL A 893 -2.48 -16.06 -35.89
N SER A 894 -1.50 -16.08 -35.00
CA SER A 894 -1.68 -16.16 -33.54
C SER A 894 -1.42 -14.78 -32.93
N ILE A 895 -2.42 -14.20 -32.27
CA ILE A 895 -2.33 -12.91 -31.58
C ILE A 895 -2.41 -13.18 -30.06
N PRO A 896 -1.45 -12.73 -29.24
CA PRO A 896 -1.59 -12.79 -27.79
C PRO A 896 -2.74 -11.89 -27.34
N SER A 897 -3.46 -12.27 -26.28
CA SER A 897 -4.64 -11.54 -25.82
C SER A 897 -4.87 -11.67 -24.31
N ALA A 898 -5.52 -10.66 -23.73
CA ALA A 898 -6.02 -10.74 -22.36
C ALA A 898 -7.18 -11.76 -22.25
N PRO A 899 -7.23 -12.61 -21.22
CA PRO A 899 -8.30 -13.59 -21.08
C PRO A 899 -9.70 -12.98 -20.87
N GLY A 900 -10.75 -13.75 -21.18
CA GLY A 900 -12.15 -13.34 -21.14
C GLY A 900 -12.75 -13.09 -22.53
N ASP A 901 -13.90 -12.40 -22.57
CA ASP A 901 -14.61 -12.11 -23.82
C ASP A 901 -13.96 -10.95 -24.59
N GLN A 902 -13.22 -11.29 -25.64
CA GLN A 902 -12.51 -10.32 -26.47
C GLN A 902 -13.29 -9.95 -27.72
N LYS A 903 -13.34 -8.65 -28.01
CA LYS A 903 -13.85 -8.15 -29.29
C LYS A 903 -12.79 -8.30 -30.36
N LEU A 904 -12.88 -9.36 -31.15
CA LEU A 904 -12.08 -9.53 -32.35
C LEU A 904 -12.66 -8.65 -33.47
N ARG A 905 -11.94 -7.60 -33.83
CA ARG A 905 -12.24 -6.73 -34.98
C ARG A 905 -11.33 -7.11 -36.15
N VAL A 906 -11.96 -7.41 -37.28
CA VAL A 906 -11.32 -7.75 -38.56
C VAL A 906 -11.64 -6.67 -39.58
N THR A 907 -10.61 -6.11 -40.23
CA THR A 907 -10.74 -5.07 -41.26
C THR A 907 -9.97 -5.47 -42.51
N ASP A 908 -10.69 -5.58 -43.64
CA ASP A 908 -10.15 -5.90 -44.96
C ASP A 908 -10.60 -4.83 -46.00
N ALA A 909 -10.47 -5.13 -47.28
CA ALA A 909 -10.92 -4.24 -48.36
C ALA A 909 -12.45 -4.19 -48.56
N ASN A 910 -13.21 -5.12 -47.97
CA ASN A 910 -14.67 -5.20 -48.08
C ASN A 910 -15.37 -4.46 -46.94
N GLY A 911 -14.75 -4.38 -45.75
CA GLY A 911 -15.26 -3.59 -44.64
C GLY A 911 -14.60 -3.90 -43.30
N THR A 912 -15.38 -3.78 -42.23
CA THR A 912 -14.97 -4.18 -40.87
C THR A 912 -16.07 -4.99 -40.21
N LYS A 913 -15.69 -6.05 -39.50
CA LYS A 913 -16.58 -6.90 -38.70
C LYS A 913 -16.03 -7.03 -37.29
N GLU A 914 -16.89 -6.94 -36.29
CA GLU A 914 -16.58 -7.34 -34.91
C GLU A 914 -17.21 -8.71 -34.63
N THR A 915 -16.55 -9.53 -33.82
CA THR A 915 -17.05 -10.82 -33.33
C THR A 915 -16.50 -11.06 -31.93
N ALA A 916 -17.30 -11.60 -31.02
CA ALA A 916 -16.83 -11.97 -29.69
C ALA A 916 -16.06 -13.30 -29.75
N VAL A 917 -14.90 -13.35 -29.10
CA VAL A 917 -14.06 -14.53 -28.97
C VAL A 917 -13.72 -14.69 -27.50
N HIS A 918 -14.16 -15.78 -26.88
CA HIS A 918 -13.78 -16.10 -25.50
C HIS A 918 -12.34 -16.63 -25.49
N VAL A 919 -11.49 -16.10 -24.62
CA VAL A 919 -10.07 -16.48 -24.48
C VAL A 919 -9.82 -17.03 -23.07
N GLU A 920 -9.51 -18.32 -22.97
CA GLU A 920 -9.15 -18.91 -21.68
C GLU A 920 -7.76 -18.45 -21.20
N PRO A 921 -7.51 -18.31 -19.88
CA PRO A 921 -6.21 -17.90 -19.35
C PRO A 921 -5.09 -18.88 -19.73
N GLY A 922 -4.07 -18.39 -20.44
CA GLY A 922 -3.01 -19.20 -21.05
C GLY A 922 -3.45 -20.11 -22.22
N GLY A 923 -4.74 -20.16 -22.54
CA GLY A 923 -5.31 -21.00 -23.60
C GLY A 923 -5.09 -20.44 -25.01
N THR A 924 -5.48 -21.20 -26.04
CA THR A 924 -5.45 -20.75 -27.44
C THR A 924 -6.82 -20.97 -28.09
N SER A 925 -7.55 -19.88 -28.31
CA SER A 925 -8.88 -19.88 -28.92
C SER A 925 -8.75 -19.81 -30.45
N THR A 926 -9.20 -20.86 -31.13
CA THR A 926 -9.12 -20.97 -32.60
C THR A 926 -10.37 -20.37 -33.27
N VAL A 927 -10.19 -19.62 -34.35
CA VAL A 927 -11.27 -18.98 -35.11
C VAL A 927 -11.04 -19.14 -36.62
N ASP A 928 -11.96 -19.76 -37.34
CA ASP A 928 -11.85 -19.88 -38.80
C ASP A 928 -12.23 -18.58 -39.52
N TRP A 929 -11.42 -18.15 -40.49
CA TRP A 929 -11.57 -16.90 -41.24
C TRP A 929 -12.99 -16.68 -41.77
N ASN A 930 -13.62 -17.72 -42.33
CA ASN A 930 -14.96 -17.63 -42.91
C ASN A 930 -16.05 -17.21 -41.88
N SER A 931 -15.82 -17.43 -40.59
CA SER A 931 -16.73 -16.97 -39.53
C SER A 931 -16.58 -15.49 -39.20
N VAL A 932 -15.41 -14.87 -39.45
CA VAL A 932 -15.06 -13.50 -39.05
C VAL A 932 -14.73 -12.55 -40.21
N ALA A 933 -14.73 -13.03 -41.45
CA ALA A 933 -14.60 -12.21 -42.65
C ALA A 933 -15.72 -11.14 -42.72
N PRO A 934 -15.40 -9.89 -43.10
CA PRO A 934 -16.42 -8.87 -43.35
C PRO A 934 -17.37 -9.25 -44.50
N PRO A 935 -18.66 -8.87 -44.43
CA PRO A 935 -19.62 -9.15 -45.49
C PRO A 935 -19.27 -8.35 -46.76
N LYS A 936 -19.36 -9.00 -47.92
CA LYS A 936 -19.13 -8.33 -49.21
C LYS A 936 -20.24 -7.28 -49.46
N PRO A 937 -19.90 -6.06 -49.90
CA PRO A 937 -20.89 -5.01 -50.11
C PRO A 937 -21.84 -5.33 -51.29
N VAL A 938 -23.14 -5.17 -51.05
CA VAL A 938 -24.17 -5.20 -52.10
C VAL A 938 -24.41 -3.77 -52.60
N VAL A 939 -24.42 -3.57 -53.91
CA VAL A 939 -24.44 -2.24 -54.54
C VAL A 939 -25.88 -1.73 -54.75
N VAL A 940 -26.18 -0.53 -54.27
CA VAL A 940 -27.42 0.24 -54.57
C VAL A 940 -27.05 1.72 -54.79
N ALA A 941 -27.83 2.43 -55.61
CA ALA A 941 -27.49 3.75 -56.18
C ALA A 941 -28.14 4.98 -55.45
N PRO A 942 -27.61 6.21 -55.64
CA PRO A 942 -28.03 7.47 -54.98
C PRO A 942 -29.09 8.26 -55.83
N PRO A 943 -29.49 9.55 -55.60
CA PRO A 943 -28.99 10.62 -54.70
C PRO A 943 -30.14 11.46 -54.03
N PRO A 944 -30.09 12.80 -53.71
CA PRO A 944 -28.98 13.76 -53.42
C PRO A 944 -29.12 14.69 -52.15
N LYS A 945 -27.98 15.09 -51.58
CA LYS A 945 -27.61 16.42 -50.96
C LYS A 945 -28.46 17.09 -49.85
N GLN A 946 -27.84 17.29 -48.66
CA GLN A 946 -27.32 18.59 -48.13
C GLN A 946 -26.53 18.39 -46.79
N VAL A 947 -25.57 19.28 -46.47
CA VAL A 947 -24.55 19.20 -45.37
C VAL A 947 -23.75 20.54 -45.37
N PRO A 948 -23.06 21.08 -44.31
CA PRO A 948 -22.37 20.45 -43.15
C PRO A 948 -22.57 21.16 -41.75
N VAL A 949 -21.59 21.03 -40.83
CA VAL A 949 -21.17 21.89 -39.67
C VAL A 949 -21.44 21.40 -38.21
N ALA A 950 -20.42 20.74 -37.62
CA ALA A 950 -19.84 20.82 -36.24
C ALA A 950 -20.71 20.81 -34.94
N PRO A 951 -20.14 20.69 -33.71
CA PRO A 951 -18.98 19.92 -33.19
C PRO A 951 -19.41 18.85 -32.13
N PRO A 952 -18.52 18.08 -31.44
CA PRO A 952 -18.92 16.93 -30.62
C PRO A 952 -19.11 17.18 -29.10
N PRO A 953 -20.11 16.53 -28.46
CA PRO A 953 -20.22 16.34 -27.00
C PRO A 953 -19.83 14.89 -26.55
N PRO A 954 -19.78 14.57 -25.23
CA PRO A 954 -18.80 13.60 -24.71
C PRO A 954 -19.32 12.19 -24.31
N VAL A 955 -18.40 11.40 -23.74
CA VAL A 955 -18.53 10.04 -23.17
C VAL A 955 -19.79 9.87 -22.29
N PRO A 956 -20.51 8.73 -22.37
CA PRO A 956 -21.78 8.55 -21.65
C PRO A 956 -21.61 8.49 -20.13
N THR A 957 -22.45 9.24 -19.44
CA THR A 957 -22.68 9.16 -17.99
C THR A 957 -23.62 8.01 -17.62
N GLY A 958 -23.72 7.71 -16.31
CA GLY A 958 -24.58 6.63 -15.79
C GLY A 958 -26.09 6.87 -16.00
N PRO A 959 -26.95 5.88 -15.67
CA PRO A 959 -28.38 5.97 -15.89
C PRO A 959 -29.00 7.18 -15.19
N THR A 960 -29.75 7.98 -15.95
CA THR A 960 -30.46 9.17 -15.44
C THR A 960 -31.54 8.80 -14.42
N PRO A 961 -31.90 9.71 -13.49
CA PRO A 961 -32.88 9.45 -12.43
C PRO A 961 -34.20 8.87 -12.94
N ALA A 962 -34.79 9.44 -14.00
CA ALA A 962 -36.02 8.93 -14.62
C ALA A 962 -35.94 7.46 -15.08
N ARG A 963 -34.74 6.95 -15.39
CA ARG A 963 -34.51 5.55 -15.78
C ARG A 963 -34.41 4.62 -14.56
N LEU A 964 -33.97 5.14 -13.42
CA LEU A 964 -34.00 4.45 -12.13
C LEU A 964 -35.41 4.45 -11.54
N GLU A 965 -36.14 5.55 -11.66
CA GLU A 965 -37.55 5.70 -11.26
C GLU A 965 -38.46 4.72 -12.03
N ALA A 966 -38.31 4.62 -13.35
CA ALA A 966 -39.03 3.61 -14.15
C ALA A 966 -38.71 2.17 -13.68
N GLN A 967 -37.46 1.90 -13.31
CA GLN A 967 -37.04 0.59 -12.81
C GLN A 967 -37.45 0.34 -11.35
N ALA A 968 -37.76 1.38 -10.57
CA ALA A 968 -38.37 1.28 -9.25
C ALA A 968 -39.88 1.01 -9.37
N TRP A 969 -40.56 1.67 -10.32
CA TRP A 969 -41.97 1.44 -10.60
C TRP A 969 -42.23 0.00 -11.05
N GLU A 970 -41.50 -0.51 -12.05
CA GLU A 970 -41.66 -1.90 -12.52
C GLU A 970 -41.46 -2.93 -11.39
N ARG A 971 -40.55 -2.68 -10.42
CA ARG A 971 -40.39 -3.55 -9.24
C ARG A 971 -41.58 -3.48 -8.28
N ALA A 972 -42.11 -2.29 -8.01
CA ALA A 972 -43.27 -2.08 -7.13
C ALA A 972 -44.60 -2.55 -7.75
N LYS A 973 -44.67 -2.57 -9.09
CA LYS A 973 -45.78 -3.11 -9.87
C LYS A 973 -45.73 -4.65 -9.93
N ALA A 974 -44.53 -5.23 -10.09
CA ALA A 974 -44.33 -6.67 -10.16
C ALA A 974 -44.49 -7.41 -8.83
N SER A 975 -44.38 -6.74 -7.68
CA SER A 975 -44.59 -7.35 -6.36
C SER A 975 -46.06 -7.57 -5.99
N GLY A 976 -46.99 -6.80 -6.56
CA GLY A 976 -48.42 -6.92 -6.29
C GLY A 976 -48.89 -6.54 -4.88
N GLU A 977 -47.99 -6.13 -3.97
CA GLU A 977 -48.35 -5.73 -2.62
C GLU A 977 -48.65 -4.22 -2.49
N PRO A 978 -49.76 -3.82 -1.83
CA PRO A 978 -50.06 -2.42 -1.50
C PRO A 978 -48.90 -1.68 -0.80
N SER A 979 -48.23 -2.35 0.15
CA SER A 979 -47.08 -1.86 0.92
C SER A 979 -45.93 -1.36 0.04
N THR A 980 -45.60 -2.09 -1.03
CA THR A 980 -44.54 -1.71 -1.98
C THR A 980 -44.94 -0.54 -2.87
N ILE A 981 -46.22 -0.40 -3.20
CA ILE A 981 -46.73 0.69 -4.04
C ILE A 981 -46.88 1.98 -3.23
N GLU A 982 -47.34 1.89 -1.97
CA GLU A 982 -47.30 3.00 -1.00
C GLU A 982 -45.88 3.51 -0.79
N LYS A 983 -44.91 2.60 -0.63
CA LYS A 983 -43.50 2.96 -0.48
C LYS A 983 -42.98 3.70 -1.71
N PHE A 984 -43.24 3.18 -2.93
CA PHE A 984 -42.87 3.86 -4.17
C PHE A 984 -43.50 5.26 -4.28
N LEU A 985 -44.78 5.41 -3.95
CA LEU A 985 -45.48 6.70 -3.95
C LEU A 985 -44.95 7.70 -2.91
N LYS A 986 -44.40 7.21 -1.79
CA LYS A 986 -43.77 8.02 -0.75
C LYS A 986 -42.34 8.44 -1.10
N GLU A 987 -41.58 7.58 -1.78
CA GLU A 987 -40.20 7.85 -2.20
C GLU A 987 -40.14 8.65 -3.52
N HIS A 988 -41.15 8.53 -4.39
CA HIS A 988 -41.22 9.21 -5.68
C HIS A 988 -42.60 9.89 -5.94
N PRO A 989 -43.03 10.86 -5.11
CA PRO A 989 -44.40 11.42 -5.15
C PRO A 989 -44.78 12.15 -6.45
N ASN A 990 -43.77 12.58 -7.22
CA ASN A 990 -43.89 13.32 -8.48
C ASN A 990 -43.46 12.51 -9.73
N ALA A 991 -43.23 11.19 -9.60
CA ALA A 991 -42.89 10.37 -10.76
C ALA A 991 -44.01 10.35 -11.81
N SER A 992 -43.66 10.19 -13.09
CA SER A 992 -44.64 10.04 -14.18
C SER A 992 -45.60 8.85 -13.95
N ALA A 993 -45.12 7.81 -13.29
CA ALA A 993 -45.91 6.64 -12.88
C ALA A 993 -46.82 6.85 -11.65
N ALA A 994 -46.73 7.99 -10.94
CA ALA A 994 -47.46 8.18 -9.68
C ALA A 994 -48.99 8.18 -9.84
N GLY A 995 -49.51 8.46 -11.03
CA GLY A 995 -50.94 8.29 -11.35
C GLY A 995 -51.34 6.82 -11.46
N GLU A 996 -50.56 6.03 -12.21
CA GLU A 996 -50.77 4.58 -12.37
C GLU A 996 -50.64 3.84 -11.02
N ALA A 997 -49.64 4.21 -10.23
CA ALA A 997 -49.40 3.65 -8.90
C ALA A 997 -50.55 3.92 -7.91
N ARG A 998 -51.16 5.11 -7.94
CA ARG A 998 -52.34 5.42 -7.10
C ARG A 998 -53.55 4.57 -7.50
N ALA A 999 -53.83 4.45 -8.81
CA ALA A 999 -54.94 3.63 -9.30
C ALA A 999 -54.76 2.14 -9.00
N LEU A 1000 -53.54 1.60 -9.13
CA LEU A 1000 -53.23 0.20 -8.81
C LEU A 1000 -53.33 -0.07 -7.30
N LEU A 1001 -52.87 0.86 -6.46
CA LEU A 1001 -53.02 0.77 -5.00
C LEU A 1001 -54.49 0.76 -4.59
N GLU A 1002 -55.31 1.66 -5.16
CA GLU A 1002 -56.74 1.74 -4.90
C GLU A 1002 -57.48 0.45 -5.31
N GLN A 1003 -57.15 -0.11 -6.47
CA GLN A 1003 -57.67 -1.43 -6.89
C GLN A 1003 -57.28 -2.56 -5.94
N LEU A 1004 -56.01 -2.64 -5.50
CA LEU A 1004 -55.52 -3.70 -4.61
C LEU A 1004 -56.05 -3.58 -3.17
N ILE A 1005 -56.37 -2.36 -2.71
CA ILE A 1005 -57.06 -2.12 -1.44
C ILE A 1005 -58.54 -2.53 -1.58
N TRP A 1006 -59.23 -2.10 -2.65
CA TRP A 1006 -60.63 -2.44 -2.91
C TRP A 1006 -60.85 -3.96 -3.06
N ALA A 1007 -59.92 -4.66 -3.72
CA ALA A 1007 -59.93 -6.12 -3.83
C ALA A 1007 -59.77 -6.85 -2.48
N LYS A 1008 -59.21 -6.19 -1.45
CA LYS A 1008 -59.10 -6.73 -0.09
C LYS A 1008 -60.29 -6.40 0.81
N THR A 1009 -61.08 -5.36 0.50
CA THR A 1009 -62.20 -4.93 1.36
C THR A 1009 -63.55 -5.56 1.00
N ASN A 1010 -63.68 -6.27 -0.12
CA ASN A 1010 -64.96 -6.86 -0.54
C ASN A 1010 -64.79 -8.30 -1.09
N PRO A 1011 -64.87 -9.35 -0.24
CA PRO A 1011 -64.66 -10.75 -0.65
C PRO A 1011 -65.86 -11.38 -1.39
N ALA A 1012 -66.76 -10.57 -1.94
CA ALA A 1012 -68.05 -10.99 -2.50
C ALA A 1012 -68.27 -10.55 -3.95
N ASN A 1013 -67.28 -10.76 -4.83
CA ASN A 1013 -67.50 -10.94 -6.27
C ASN A 1013 -66.27 -11.55 -6.98
N VAL A 1014 -66.31 -12.87 -7.18
CA VAL A 1014 -65.55 -13.55 -8.24
C VAL A 1014 -66.47 -14.60 -8.87
N GLN A 1015 -66.83 -14.38 -10.13
CA GLN A 1015 -67.22 -15.38 -11.12
C GLN A 1015 -66.37 -15.16 -12.37
#